data_AF-A0A8M1HF54-F1
#
_entry.id   AF-A0A8M1HF54-F1
#
_cell.length_a   1.000
_cell.length_b   1.000
_cell.length_c   1.000
_cell.angle_alpha   90.00
_cell.angle_beta   90.00
_cell.angle_gamma   90.00
#
_symmetry.space_group_name_H-M   'P 1'
#
loop_
_entity.id
_entity.type
_entity.pdbx_description
1 polymer ?
#
loop_
_entity_poly.entity_id
_entity_poly.type
_entity_poly.pdbx_seq_one_letter_code
_entity_poly.pdbx_strand_id
1 'polypeptide(L)'
;MPVLEWAGPGSPDQAHLSRIPIAFISTGANCANKIIKDVVAASGFTVGKSPTVQKDKLHPFNLLLSGDACIYVFRQTPSASRPSAVIKESSRLSKQVFKRPKTPKYTYVKLGDLKPKCVVNVYGVVVFFKQPFKSRGTDFCSTLKITDQSNQNISCTIFCEKLEDHPKIFQNGDIVRMHRVKTQFYNGSIMLVNTHGFSVVTFDGTVGADVEPRTSSRFPNLEQEDRRTVEQLRSWAASEGLLPAVPSIPLSDAQPKAYFNLTCQLLAKAPVDSTCTLLRVWDGTRCPWSLLNVIVEPDVMEGPSMFSKEREKLIANILVYDNHAEFARQLKPGDFLRIYNLRAIPGSKKVPGLAGSQSAEEDHLAFHLHGGTAYGRGMRVLPESSPDVQQLKRVIEGFLEREDEEIDEVNDSELLEIACTPPESPSVEAAKCSAERRCSHDVQPETLADLKQRDRGRVHHVRVQLSSYEPHRLHQALKLYCSKCTLMQEIPDDEVVASLFSEASKGSESFSPPAWTASGSVEVPGDSLASPNRTLHVHLSSQLVYERKSRELMFLMGSTLEETCRLAAGYRHIVPVRSRGGGLELLDLTAPFLFRGRKRYYGCKRCSQPTLKEPNVEGDAVMDKKVVAEALGVQLMQSVLLMKLELRDATDTLEAFLWRDAELFFSLSPEDVAASQEAQNSIRFALESLCPPGGSVGQRPWLDLCLVAYEAEDDGGQRRTCYQVCHSTITRATLARSDPDPA
;
A
#
# COMPACT_ATOMS: atom_id res chain seq x y z
N MET A 1 -56.84 -5.60 -14.39
CA MET A 1 -55.74 -6.40 -13.80
C MET A 1 -55.57 -5.99 -12.35
N PRO A 2 -55.47 -6.92 -11.38
CA PRO A 2 -55.09 -6.56 -10.02
C PRO A 2 -53.61 -6.16 -10.01
N VAL A 3 -53.29 -4.94 -9.57
CA VAL A 3 -51.91 -4.51 -9.32
C VAL A 3 -51.56 -4.97 -7.92
N LEU A 4 -50.49 -5.75 -7.78
CA LEU A 4 -49.96 -6.18 -6.49
C LEU A 4 -48.72 -5.36 -6.15
N GLU A 5 -48.74 -4.69 -4.99
CA GLU A 5 -47.61 -3.92 -4.46
C GLU A 5 -46.80 -4.82 -3.51
N TRP A 6 -45.50 -4.97 -3.79
CA TRP A 6 -44.58 -5.77 -2.98
C TRP A 6 -43.76 -4.89 -2.04
N ALA A 7 -43.68 -5.30 -0.77
CA ALA A 7 -42.70 -4.81 0.21
C ALA A 7 -42.01 -6.03 0.83
N GLY A 8 -40.67 -6.03 0.89
CA GLY A 8 -39.89 -7.14 1.46
C GLY A 8 -40.11 -7.32 2.98
N PRO A 9 -39.83 -8.52 3.55
CA PRO A 9 -40.12 -8.84 4.94
C PRO A 9 -39.19 -8.11 5.97
N GLY A 10 -39.79 -7.64 7.08
CA GLY A 10 -39.27 -6.65 8.06
C GLY A 10 -38.13 -7.08 9.01
N SER A 11 -37.63 -6.27 9.97
CA SER A 11 -38.25 -5.21 10.83
C SER A 11 -37.19 -4.34 11.58
N PRO A 12 -37.52 -3.39 12.48
CA PRO A 12 -38.48 -2.28 12.41
C PRO A 12 -37.79 -0.92 12.70
N ASP A 13 -37.85 0.03 11.77
CA ASP A 13 -38.27 1.43 12.05
C ASP A 13 -38.21 2.26 10.75
N GLN A 14 -39.42 2.59 10.28
CA GLN A 14 -39.80 3.54 9.22
C GLN A 14 -38.90 3.66 7.98
N ALA A 15 -39.10 2.74 7.03
CA ALA A 15 -38.65 2.89 5.64
C ALA A 15 -39.65 3.71 4.80
N HIS A 16 -39.16 4.69 4.04
CA HIS A 16 -39.88 5.27 2.90
C HIS A 16 -40.03 4.20 1.81
N LEU A 17 -41.22 3.60 1.69
CA LEU A 17 -41.56 2.58 0.70
C LEU A 17 -41.57 3.15 -0.74
N SER A 18 -40.57 2.81 -1.54
CA SER A 18 -40.62 2.97 -3.00
C SER A 18 -41.54 1.90 -3.61
N ARG A 19 -42.70 2.33 -4.13
CA ARG A 19 -43.74 1.45 -4.70
C ARG A 19 -43.39 1.05 -6.14
N ILE A 20 -43.31 -0.25 -6.41
CA ILE A 20 -43.11 -0.81 -7.76
C ILE A 20 -44.43 -1.44 -8.24
N PRO A 21 -45.01 -0.99 -9.37
CA PRO A 21 -46.20 -1.61 -9.92
C PRO A 21 -45.87 -2.93 -10.62
N ILE A 22 -46.56 -4.01 -10.26
CA ILE A 22 -46.47 -5.33 -10.92
C ILE A 22 -47.68 -5.53 -11.83
N ALA A 23 -47.45 -5.92 -13.09
CA ALA A 23 -48.50 -6.22 -14.08
C ALA A 23 -48.52 -7.72 -14.40
N PHE A 24 -49.71 -8.33 -14.46
CA PHE A 24 -49.91 -9.74 -14.82
C PHE A 24 -50.33 -9.86 -16.27
N ILE A 25 -49.51 -10.48 -17.11
CA ILE A 25 -49.89 -10.77 -18.51
C ILE A 25 -50.41 -12.20 -18.54
N SER A 26 -51.74 -12.38 -18.55
CA SER A 26 -52.34 -13.66 -18.93
C SER A 26 -52.34 -13.78 -20.46
N THR A 27 -52.01 -14.97 -20.98
CA THR A 27 -52.03 -15.27 -22.41
C THR A 27 -53.41 -14.99 -23.00
N GLY A 28 -53.54 -13.85 -23.69
CA GLY A 28 -54.74 -13.43 -24.41
C GLY A 28 -55.33 -12.09 -23.96
N ALA A 29 -54.66 -10.98 -24.27
CA ALA A 29 -55.28 -9.69 -24.64
C ALA A 29 -54.22 -8.62 -24.90
N ASN A 30 -54.31 -7.95 -26.06
CA ASN A 30 -53.58 -6.73 -26.40
C ASN A 30 -53.87 -5.62 -25.38
N CYS A 31 -52.84 -5.02 -24.78
CA CYS A 31 -52.94 -3.76 -24.04
C CYS A 31 -51.73 -2.88 -24.37
N ALA A 32 -51.83 -2.15 -25.49
CA ALA A 32 -51.02 -0.98 -25.74
C ALA A 32 -51.60 0.20 -24.96
N ASN A 33 -51.09 0.48 -23.76
CA ASN A 33 -51.19 1.79 -23.13
C ASN A 33 -49.97 2.04 -22.24
N LYS A 34 -49.27 3.13 -22.52
CA LYS A 34 -48.00 3.57 -21.91
C LYS A 34 -48.00 3.48 -20.38
N ILE A 35 -47.09 2.67 -19.84
CA ILE A 35 -46.64 2.75 -18.43
C ILE A 35 -45.18 3.22 -18.46
N ILE A 36 -44.86 4.31 -17.77
CA ILE A 36 -43.59 5.07 -17.87
C ILE A 36 -42.68 4.81 -16.64
N LYS A 37 -42.46 3.54 -16.24
CA LYS A 37 -41.54 3.14 -15.14
C LYS A 37 -40.97 1.73 -15.36
N ASP A 38 -39.90 1.38 -14.64
CA ASP A 38 -39.34 0.01 -14.60
C ASP A 38 -40.45 -1.02 -14.32
N VAL A 39 -40.48 -2.10 -15.11
CA VAL A 39 -41.56 -3.11 -15.07
C VAL A 39 -40.99 -4.45 -14.61
N VAL A 40 -41.61 -5.03 -13.59
CA VAL A 40 -41.38 -6.42 -13.18
C VAL A 40 -42.57 -7.26 -13.63
N ALA A 41 -42.32 -8.29 -14.44
CA ALA A 41 -43.31 -9.25 -14.90
C ALA A 41 -43.03 -10.62 -14.30
N ALA A 42 -44.02 -11.24 -13.65
CA ALA A 42 -43.89 -12.56 -13.05
C ALA A 42 -44.79 -13.57 -13.81
N SER A 43 -44.23 -14.73 -14.16
CA SER A 43 -44.91 -15.82 -14.87
C SER A 43 -44.76 -17.13 -14.11
N GLY A 44 -45.79 -17.99 -14.12
CA GLY A 44 -45.78 -19.29 -13.43
C GLY A 44 -46.22 -19.28 -11.97
N PHE A 45 -46.69 -18.14 -11.44
CA PHE A 45 -47.20 -18.01 -10.08
C PHE A 45 -48.74 -18.06 -10.02
N THR A 46 -49.29 -18.71 -8.99
CA THR A 46 -50.72 -18.61 -8.66
C THR A 46 -50.95 -17.52 -7.61
N VAL A 47 -52.07 -16.79 -7.67
CA VAL A 47 -52.34 -15.69 -6.71
C VAL A 47 -53.31 -16.19 -5.65
N GLY A 48 -52.89 -16.20 -4.38
CA GLY A 48 -53.70 -16.54 -3.21
C GLY A 48 -54.01 -15.33 -2.34
N LYS A 49 -55.04 -15.38 -1.47
CA LYS A 49 -55.29 -14.31 -0.49
C LYS A 49 -54.21 -14.34 0.60
N SER A 50 -53.72 -13.17 1.01
CA SER A 50 -52.72 -13.10 2.07
C SER A 50 -53.33 -13.50 3.42
N PRO A 51 -52.70 -14.42 4.18
CA PRO A 51 -53.17 -14.80 5.51
C PRO A 51 -52.94 -13.72 6.56
N THR A 52 -52.12 -12.69 6.28
CA THR A 52 -51.83 -11.58 7.22
C THR A 52 -52.59 -10.30 6.90
N VAL A 53 -53.40 -10.27 5.83
CA VAL A 53 -54.12 -9.07 5.37
C VAL A 53 -54.98 -8.41 6.46
N GLN A 54 -55.53 -9.22 7.38
CA GLN A 54 -56.34 -8.71 8.49
C GLN A 54 -55.51 -8.08 9.62
N LYS A 55 -54.22 -8.41 9.73
CA LYS A 55 -53.29 -7.87 10.75
C LYS A 55 -52.53 -6.64 10.28
N ASP A 56 -52.03 -6.64 9.05
CA ASP A 56 -51.15 -5.57 8.56
C ASP A 56 -51.87 -4.57 7.63
N LYS A 57 -52.99 -4.96 7.00
CA LYS A 57 -53.70 -4.19 5.95
C LYS A 57 -52.82 -3.77 4.76
N LEU A 58 -51.65 -4.39 4.57
CA LEU A 58 -50.67 -3.94 3.58
C LEU A 58 -50.76 -4.71 2.26
N HIS A 59 -50.93 -6.04 2.30
CA HIS A 59 -50.88 -6.88 1.10
C HIS A 59 -52.12 -7.79 0.99
N PRO A 60 -53.05 -7.54 0.05
CA PRO A 60 -54.29 -8.32 -0.05
C PRO A 60 -54.10 -9.73 -0.63
N PHE A 61 -53.02 -9.98 -1.35
CA PHE A 61 -52.75 -11.26 -2.01
C PHE A 61 -51.26 -11.63 -1.97
N ASN A 62 -50.95 -12.92 -2.09
CA ASN A 62 -49.61 -13.50 -2.16
C ASN A 62 -49.44 -14.27 -3.47
N LEU A 63 -48.20 -14.35 -3.96
CA LEU A 63 -47.82 -15.25 -5.05
C LEU A 63 -47.43 -16.61 -4.46
N LEU A 64 -48.08 -17.66 -4.93
CA LEU A 64 -47.84 -19.05 -4.57
C LEU A 64 -47.09 -19.73 -5.72
N LEU A 65 -45.97 -20.36 -5.39
CA LEU A 65 -45.13 -21.09 -6.33
C LEU A 65 -45.64 -22.53 -6.40
N SER A 66 -46.18 -22.93 -7.55
CA SER A 66 -46.74 -24.27 -7.76
C SER A 66 -46.04 -25.06 -8.89
N GLY A 67 -44.99 -24.49 -9.49
CA GLY A 67 -44.18 -25.10 -10.55
C GLY A 67 -43.03 -24.18 -10.98
N ASP A 68 -42.46 -24.41 -12.17
CA ASP A 68 -41.40 -23.55 -12.74
C ASP A 68 -41.93 -22.13 -12.98
N ALA A 69 -41.41 -21.17 -12.24
CA ALA A 69 -41.81 -19.77 -12.32
C ALA A 69 -40.61 -18.86 -12.62
N CYS A 70 -40.86 -17.82 -13.39
CA CYS A 70 -39.84 -16.88 -13.85
C CYS A 70 -40.27 -15.44 -13.54
N ILE A 71 -39.31 -14.63 -13.08
CA ILE A 71 -39.49 -13.18 -12.88
C ILE A 71 -38.60 -12.45 -13.88
N TYR A 72 -39.21 -11.60 -14.70
CA TYR A 72 -38.55 -10.78 -15.70
C TYR A 72 -38.51 -9.33 -15.20
N VAL A 73 -37.33 -8.72 -15.21
CA VAL A 73 -37.14 -7.32 -14.82
C VAL A 73 -36.71 -6.53 -16.06
N PHE A 74 -37.56 -5.60 -16.49
CA PHE A 74 -37.27 -4.69 -17.57
C PHE A 74 -36.84 -3.34 -16.99
N ARG A 75 -35.54 -3.05 -17.10
CA ARG A 75 -34.95 -1.73 -16.84
C ARG A 75 -34.81 -0.97 -18.15
N GLN A 76 -35.25 0.28 -18.18
CA GLN A 76 -34.99 1.13 -19.34
C GLN A 76 -33.56 1.67 -19.25
N THR A 77 -32.66 1.25 -20.14
CA THR A 77 -31.35 1.90 -20.31
C THR A 77 -31.54 3.25 -21.01
N PRO A 78 -30.84 4.33 -20.59
CA PRO A 78 -30.86 5.60 -21.32
C PRO A 78 -30.22 5.39 -22.70
N SER A 79 -30.98 5.56 -23.78
CA SER A 79 -30.45 5.38 -25.14
C SER A 79 -29.51 6.53 -25.52
N ALA A 80 -28.23 6.21 -25.70
CA ALA A 80 -27.28 7.02 -26.44
C ALA A 80 -27.48 6.76 -27.94
N SER A 81 -28.39 7.48 -28.58
CA SER A 81 -28.39 7.74 -30.03
C SER A 81 -29.59 8.61 -30.41
N ARG A 82 -29.35 9.83 -30.88
CA ARG A 82 -30.30 10.55 -31.75
C ARG A 82 -29.72 10.56 -33.16
N PRO A 83 -30.44 10.10 -34.20
CA PRO A 83 -30.00 10.25 -35.57
C PRO A 83 -30.15 11.70 -36.03
N SER A 84 -29.12 12.18 -36.71
CA SER A 84 -29.16 13.32 -37.62
C SER A 84 -30.23 13.11 -38.69
N ALA A 85 -31.06 14.12 -38.96
CA ALA A 85 -31.37 14.51 -40.34
C ALA A 85 -32.13 15.85 -40.43
N VAL A 86 -31.77 16.54 -41.51
CA VAL A 86 -32.50 17.55 -42.29
C VAL A 86 -32.31 19.02 -41.94
N ILE A 87 -31.31 19.58 -42.62
CA ILE A 87 -31.23 20.96 -43.10
C ILE A 87 -32.49 21.25 -43.94
N LYS A 88 -33.26 22.27 -43.55
CA LYS A 88 -34.03 23.11 -44.47
C LYS A 88 -33.86 24.55 -44.06
N GLU A 89 -33.21 25.30 -44.94
CA GLU A 89 -33.14 26.76 -44.90
C GLU A 89 -34.54 27.37 -44.90
N SER A 90 -34.76 28.34 -44.01
CA SER A 90 -35.50 29.55 -44.37
C SER A 90 -35.12 30.67 -43.41
N SER A 91 -34.62 31.72 -44.03
CA SER A 91 -34.25 33.04 -43.50
C SER A 91 -35.26 33.64 -42.51
N ARG A 92 -34.75 34.25 -41.44
CA ARG A 92 -35.05 35.65 -41.05
C ARG A 92 -34.16 36.10 -39.89
N LEU A 93 -33.40 37.16 -40.17
CA LEU A 93 -32.56 37.92 -39.23
C LEU A 93 -33.39 38.46 -38.05
N SER A 94 -32.95 38.21 -36.81
CA SER A 94 -33.06 39.21 -35.73
C SER A 94 -32.06 38.94 -34.61
N LYS A 95 -31.42 40.03 -34.17
CA LYS A 95 -30.33 40.12 -33.18
C LYS A 95 -30.69 39.40 -31.86
N GLN A 96 -29.87 38.45 -31.42
CA GLN A 96 -29.86 38.05 -30.00
C GLN A 96 -28.51 38.36 -29.36
N VAL A 97 -28.58 39.29 -28.43
CA VAL A 97 -27.59 39.67 -27.43
C VAL A 97 -27.09 38.42 -26.70
N PHE A 98 -25.78 38.21 -26.65
CA PHE A 98 -25.15 37.24 -25.76
C PHE A 98 -25.47 37.59 -24.30
N LYS A 99 -26.50 36.97 -23.73
CA LYS A 99 -26.72 36.98 -22.28
C LYS A 99 -25.74 35.99 -21.65
N ARG A 100 -24.78 36.50 -20.88
CA ARG A 100 -23.99 35.70 -19.93
C ARG A 100 -24.97 34.92 -19.03
N PRO A 101 -24.71 33.63 -18.72
CA PRO A 101 -25.54 32.89 -17.78
C PRO A 101 -25.48 33.59 -16.42
N LYS A 102 -26.62 34.09 -15.92
CA LYS A 102 -26.73 34.69 -14.60
C LYS A 102 -26.56 33.58 -13.56
N THR A 103 -25.55 33.67 -12.70
CA THR A 103 -25.45 32.85 -11.50
C THR A 103 -26.67 33.10 -10.61
N PRO A 104 -27.33 32.05 -10.08
CA PRO A 104 -28.45 32.22 -9.18
C PRO A 104 -27.97 32.87 -7.88
N LYS A 105 -28.57 34.02 -7.51
CA LYS A 105 -28.28 34.70 -6.25
C LYS A 105 -28.90 33.90 -5.10
N TYR A 106 -28.08 33.40 -4.18
CA TYR A 106 -28.53 32.67 -3.00
C TYR A 106 -28.78 33.62 -1.82
N THR A 107 -29.76 33.28 -0.98
CA THR A 107 -30.03 33.98 0.29
C THR A 107 -29.74 33.03 1.43
N TYR A 108 -29.01 33.52 2.43
CA TYR A 108 -28.59 32.75 3.60
C TYR A 108 -29.38 33.16 4.84
N VAL A 109 -29.73 32.18 5.67
CA VAL A 109 -30.49 32.36 6.92
C VAL A 109 -29.56 32.07 8.10
N LYS A 110 -29.61 32.90 9.15
CA LYS A 110 -28.89 32.64 10.39
C LYS A 110 -29.47 31.43 11.11
N LEU A 111 -28.64 30.72 11.86
CA LEU A 111 -29.05 29.49 12.55
C LEU A 111 -30.13 29.75 13.60
N GLY A 112 -30.08 30.90 14.27
CA GLY A 112 -31.10 31.30 15.25
C GLY A 112 -32.47 31.65 14.66
N ASP A 113 -32.54 31.91 13.36
CA ASP A 113 -33.77 32.31 12.65
C ASP A 113 -34.41 31.13 11.88
N LEU A 114 -33.91 29.91 12.08
CA LEU A 114 -34.41 28.73 11.39
C LEU A 114 -35.86 28.42 11.80
N LYS A 115 -36.70 28.21 10.79
CA LYS A 115 -38.09 27.77 10.97
C LYS A 115 -38.23 26.33 10.50
N PRO A 116 -38.99 25.47 11.20
CA PRO A 116 -39.13 24.07 10.83
C PRO A 116 -39.84 23.91 9.47
N LYS A 117 -39.52 22.82 8.76
CA LYS A 117 -40.09 22.43 7.45
C LYS A 117 -39.80 23.41 6.29
N CYS A 118 -38.83 24.31 6.43
CA CYS A 118 -38.32 25.15 5.35
C CYS A 118 -37.09 24.53 4.66
N VAL A 119 -36.84 24.92 3.40
CA VAL A 119 -35.58 24.67 2.69
C VAL A 119 -34.79 25.98 2.68
N VAL A 120 -33.58 25.96 3.20
CA VAL A 120 -32.74 27.15 3.44
C VAL A 120 -31.32 26.93 2.95
N ASN A 121 -30.57 28.02 2.85
CA ASN A 121 -29.11 28.00 2.69
C ASN A 121 -28.51 28.59 3.96
N VAL A 122 -27.42 28.00 4.46
CA VAL A 122 -26.80 28.42 5.72
C VAL A 122 -25.28 28.42 5.61
N TYR A 123 -24.67 29.25 6.45
CA TYR A 123 -23.28 29.13 6.85
C TYR A 123 -23.24 28.73 8.33
N GLY A 124 -22.18 28.03 8.73
CA GLY A 124 -21.91 27.81 10.14
C GLY A 124 -20.50 27.32 10.40
N VAL A 125 -20.01 27.60 11.59
CA VAL A 125 -18.75 27.12 12.16
C VAL A 125 -19.00 25.72 12.73
N VAL A 126 -18.18 24.75 12.34
CA VAL A 126 -18.29 23.36 12.80
C VAL A 126 -17.76 23.26 14.23
N VAL A 127 -18.61 22.84 15.17
CA VAL A 127 -18.22 22.63 16.57
C VAL A 127 -18.07 21.14 16.93
N PHE A 128 -18.61 20.28 16.07
CA PHE A 128 -18.48 18.83 16.20
C PHE A 128 -18.76 18.18 14.85
N PHE A 129 -18.05 17.11 14.52
CA PHE A 129 -18.35 16.31 13.34
C PHE A 129 -17.95 14.85 13.56
N LYS A 130 -18.59 13.96 12.80
CA LYS A 130 -18.20 12.58 12.63
C LYS A 130 -17.65 12.39 11.23
N GLN A 131 -16.69 11.49 11.09
CA GLN A 131 -16.28 11.02 9.77
C GLN A 131 -17.48 10.35 9.06
N PRO A 132 -17.60 10.48 7.73
CA PRO A 132 -18.65 9.81 6.99
C PRO A 132 -18.56 8.31 7.22
N PHE A 133 -19.69 7.70 7.54
CA PHE A 133 -19.79 6.26 7.78
C PHE A 133 -20.89 5.68 6.91
N LYS A 134 -20.73 4.40 6.53
CA LYS A 134 -21.72 3.70 5.72
C LYS A 134 -23.05 3.63 6.47
N SER A 135 -24.14 4.08 5.84
CA SER A 135 -25.47 3.96 6.43
C SER A 135 -25.94 2.49 6.33
N ARG A 136 -27.14 2.18 6.87
CA ARG A 136 -27.77 0.86 6.64
C ARG A 136 -28.26 0.67 5.20
N GLY A 137 -28.37 1.76 4.44
CA GLY A 137 -28.74 1.77 3.03
C GLY A 137 -27.52 1.69 2.10
N THR A 138 -27.66 2.29 0.92
CA THR A 138 -26.59 2.33 -0.10
C THR A 138 -25.71 3.59 -0.01
N ASP A 139 -26.10 4.55 0.82
CA ASP A 139 -25.46 5.86 0.98
C ASP A 139 -24.54 5.94 2.21
N PHE A 140 -23.65 6.93 2.20
CA PHE A 140 -22.85 7.33 3.35
C PHE A 140 -23.58 8.44 4.12
N CYS A 141 -23.39 8.46 5.43
CA CYS A 141 -23.98 9.44 6.34
C CYS A 141 -22.88 10.21 7.08
N SER A 142 -23.02 11.54 7.14
CA SER A 142 -22.21 12.41 7.98
C SER A 142 -23.08 13.16 8.97
N THR A 143 -22.66 13.19 10.23
CA THR A 143 -23.30 13.99 11.28
C THR A 143 -22.34 15.07 11.75
N LEU A 144 -22.76 16.33 11.72
CA LEU A 144 -22.01 17.45 12.26
C LEU A 144 -22.92 18.39 13.06
N LYS A 145 -22.34 19.21 13.92
CA LYS A 145 -23.00 20.32 14.60
C LYS A 145 -22.32 21.61 14.19
N ILE A 146 -23.13 22.60 13.88
CA ILE A 146 -22.67 23.92 13.48
C ILE A 146 -23.26 25.00 14.36
N THR A 147 -22.55 26.12 14.46
CA THR A 147 -22.98 27.33 15.13
C THR A 147 -22.66 28.57 14.29
N ASP A 148 -23.23 29.70 14.64
CA ASP A 148 -22.99 31.01 14.02
C ASP A 148 -23.16 32.10 15.08
N GLN A 149 -23.15 33.37 14.69
CA GLN A 149 -23.27 34.49 15.62
C GLN A 149 -24.56 34.50 16.48
N SER A 150 -25.54 33.62 16.22
CA SER A 150 -26.69 33.41 17.09
C SER A 150 -26.42 32.53 18.31
N ASN A 151 -25.23 31.91 18.37
CA ASN A 151 -24.78 30.98 19.40
C ASN A 151 -25.71 29.76 19.59
N GLN A 152 -26.44 29.39 18.54
CA GLN A 152 -27.26 28.17 18.52
C GLN A 152 -26.48 27.01 17.92
N ASN A 153 -26.57 25.83 18.53
CA ASN A 153 -25.94 24.61 18.03
C ASN A 153 -26.95 23.79 17.23
N ILE A 154 -26.80 23.78 15.91
CA ILE A 154 -27.69 23.09 14.98
C ILE A 154 -27.05 21.80 14.50
N SER A 155 -27.77 20.68 14.68
CA SER A 155 -27.31 19.37 14.20
C SER A 155 -27.65 19.21 12.72
N CYS A 156 -26.69 18.71 11.94
CA CYS A 156 -26.85 18.45 10.52
C CYS A 156 -26.56 16.99 10.22
N THR A 157 -27.44 16.36 9.42
CA THR A 157 -27.27 15.01 8.91
C THR A 157 -27.27 15.06 7.39
N ILE A 158 -26.16 14.64 6.78
CA ILE A 158 -25.94 14.70 5.33
C ILE A 158 -25.82 13.27 4.80
N PHE A 159 -26.59 12.96 3.77
CA PHE A 159 -26.57 11.68 3.07
C PHE A 159 -26.04 11.85 1.64
N CYS A 160 -24.95 11.18 1.29
CA CYS A 160 -24.39 11.22 -0.06
C CYS A 160 -24.07 9.79 -0.52
N GLU A 161 -24.26 9.49 -1.80
CA GLU A 161 -23.94 8.17 -2.35
C GLU A 161 -22.43 7.89 -2.31
N LYS A 162 -21.61 8.92 -2.53
CA LYS A 162 -20.16 8.81 -2.55
C LYS A 162 -19.52 9.54 -1.38
N LEU A 163 -18.41 8.95 -0.89
CA LEU A 163 -17.60 9.53 0.19
C LEU A 163 -17.04 10.91 -0.18
N GLU A 164 -16.65 11.10 -1.45
CA GLU A 164 -16.06 12.34 -1.97
C GLU A 164 -16.99 13.55 -1.92
N ASP A 165 -18.30 13.33 -1.95
CA ASP A 165 -19.34 14.38 -1.97
C ASP A 165 -19.72 14.90 -0.59
N HIS A 166 -19.21 14.27 0.47
CA HIS A 166 -19.38 14.74 1.84
C HIS A 166 -18.52 15.98 2.14
N PRO A 167 -18.92 16.79 3.14
CA PRO A 167 -18.13 17.95 3.55
C PRO A 167 -16.70 17.58 3.98
N LYS A 168 -15.72 18.31 3.44
CA LYS A 168 -14.28 18.12 3.68
C LYS A 168 -13.82 18.89 4.91
N ILE A 169 -14.34 18.47 6.07
CA ILE A 169 -13.99 19.00 7.39
C ILE A 169 -12.73 18.28 7.90
N PHE A 170 -11.76 19.05 8.39
CA PHE A 170 -10.51 18.53 8.98
C PHE A 170 -10.36 18.89 10.46
N GLN A 171 -11.10 19.89 10.96
CA GLN A 171 -11.08 20.26 12.37
C GLN A 171 -12.34 20.98 12.80
N ASN A 172 -12.59 21.00 14.11
CA ASN A 172 -13.56 21.93 14.68
C ASN A 172 -13.05 23.36 14.47
N GLY A 173 -13.95 24.26 14.12
CA GLY A 173 -13.64 25.63 13.70
C GLY A 173 -13.74 25.83 12.19
N ASP A 174 -13.61 24.76 11.39
CA ASP A 174 -13.86 24.84 9.94
C ASP A 174 -15.26 25.40 9.67
N ILE A 175 -15.40 26.15 8.58
CA ILE A 175 -16.67 26.78 8.22
C ILE A 175 -17.33 25.98 7.10
N VAL A 176 -18.60 25.67 7.25
CA VAL A 176 -19.38 24.96 6.23
C VAL A 176 -20.47 25.87 5.66
N ARG A 177 -20.60 25.85 4.34
CA ARG A 177 -21.70 26.43 3.59
C ARG A 177 -22.55 25.33 3.00
N MET A 178 -23.84 25.36 3.27
CA MET A 178 -24.80 24.39 2.76
C MET A 178 -25.92 25.09 1.99
N HIS A 179 -26.18 24.61 0.77
CA HIS A 179 -27.28 25.03 -0.06
C HIS A 179 -28.38 23.98 -0.07
N ARG A 180 -29.64 24.42 -0.05
CA ARG A 180 -30.84 23.57 -0.14
C ARG A 180 -30.89 22.48 0.94
N VAL A 181 -30.74 22.88 2.19
CA VAL A 181 -30.96 22.01 3.36
C VAL A 181 -32.36 22.21 3.91
N LYS A 182 -33.03 21.12 4.28
CA LYS A 182 -34.35 21.14 4.90
C LYS A 182 -34.21 21.11 6.41
N THR A 183 -34.85 22.08 7.05
CA THR A 183 -35.06 22.09 8.51
C THR A 183 -36.09 21.04 8.92
N GLN A 184 -35.74 20.20 9.88
CA GLN A 184 -36.62 19.21 10.51
C GLN A 184 -36.60 19.41 12.01
N PHE A 185 -37.70 19.11 12.68
CA PHE A 185 -37.77 19.17 14.14
C PHE A 185 -37.62 17.76 14.71
N TYR A 186 -36.62 17.54 15.55
CA TYR A 186 -36.30 16.23 16.10
C TYR A 186 -35.78 16.39 17.54
N ASN A 187 -36.29 15.57 18.46
CA ASN A 187 -35.94 15.59 19.90
C ASN A 187 -35.92 17.00 20.52
N GLY A 188 -36.91 17.83 20.19
CA GLY A 188 -37.03 19.18 20.75
C GLY A 188 -36.11 20.24 20.12
N SER A 189 -35.37 19.91 19.07
CA SER A 189 -34.42 20.82 18.41
C SER A 189 -34.57 20.82 16.88
N ILE A 190 -34.16 21.92 16.23
CA ILE A 190 -34.10 21.99 14.77
C ILE A 190 -32.83 21.30 14.28
N MET A 191 -32.98 20.43 13.28
CA MET A 191 -31.89 19.77 12.56
C MET A 191 -31.95 20.07 11.07
N LEU A 192 -30.80 20.03 10.40
CA LEU A 192 -30.68 20.21 8.96
C LEU A 192 -30.43 18.88 8.27
N VAL A 193 -31.19 18.61 7.21
CA VAL A 193 -31.02 17.41 6.37
C VAL A 193 -30.92 17.84 4.91
N ASN A 194 -30.01 17.24 4.15
CA ASN A 194 -29.87 17.58 2.73
C ASN A 194 -31.11 17.20 1.90
N THR A 195 -31.32 17.90 0.77
CA THR A 195 -32.43 17.65 -0.16
C THR A 195 -31.98 17.57 -1.61
N HIS A 196 -32.91 17.38 -2.55
CA HIS A 196 -32.61 17.35 -3.97
C HIS A 196 -31.89 18.63 -4.44
N GLY A 197 -30.73 18.45 -5.08
CA GLY A 197 -29.88 19.55 -5.55
C GLY A 197 -29.07 20.23 -4.44
N PHE A 198 -28.89 19.57 -3.31
CA PHE A 198 -27.98 19.96 -2.23
C PHE A 198 -26.55 20.20 -2.76
N SER A 199 -25.88 21.19 -2.18
CA SER A 199 -24.47 21.47 -2.41
C SER A 199 -23.84 21.90 -1.09
N VAL A 200 -22.62 21.43 -0.85
CA VAL A 200 -21.86 21.73 0.37
C VAL A 200 -20.44 22.10 0.03
N VAL A 201 -19.92 23.10 0.73
CA VAL A 201 -18.53 23.54 0.65
C VAL A 201 -18.02 23.84 2.04
N THR A 202 -16.75 23.50 2.27
CA THR A 202 -16.08 23.74 3.55
C THR A 202 -14.87 24.67 3.35
N PHE A 203 -14.59 25.51 4.33
CA PHE A 203 -13.48 26.46 4.36
C PHE A 203 -12.68 26.26 5.64
N ASP A 204 -11.40 26.61 5.59
CA ASP A 204 -10.54 26.64 6.76
C ASP A 204 -11.08 27.64 7.81
N GLY A 205 -11.15 27.23 9.07
CA GLY A 205 -11.58 28.07 10.19
C GLY A 205 -10.55 29.08 10.69
N THR A 206 -9.29 28.95 10.27
CA THR A 206 -8.17 29.73 10.80
C THR A 206 -8.24 31.20 10.36
N VAL A 207 -8.08 32.12 11.31
CA VAL A 207 -8.06 33.56 11.02
C VAL A 207 -6.87 33.89 10.12
N GLY A 208 -7.13 34.60 9.02
CA GLY A 208 -6.09 34.99 8.06
C GLY A 208 -5.70 33.93 7.02
N ALA A 209 -6.22 32.70 7.10
CA ALA A 209 -6.00 31.69 6.05
C ALA A 209 -6.67 32.07 4.72
N ASP A 210 -6.21 31.54 3.60
CA ASP A 210 -6.86 31.79 2.31
C ASP A 210 -8.31 31.29 2.30
N VAL A 211 -9.19 32.04 1.63
CA VAL A 211 -10.60 31.66 1.48
C VAL A 211 -10.75 30.75 0.27
N GLU A 212 -10.25 29.53 0.40
CA GLU A 212 -10.36 28.50 -0.63
C GLU A 212 -11.44 27.45 -0.30
N PRO A 213 -12.39 27.19 -1.22
CA PRO A 213 -13.45 26.22 -1.00
C PRO A 213 -12.92 24.78 -1.15
N ARG A 214 -13.06 23.97 -0.10
CA ARG A 214 -12.83 22.51 -0.15
C ARG A 214 -14.13 21.82 -0.58
N THR A 215 -14.16 21.26 -1.80
CA THR A 215 -15.35 20.58 -2.37
C THR A 215 -14.94 19.52 -3.42
N SER A 216 -15.84 18.59 -3.75
CA SER A 216 -15.71 17.65 -4.90
C SER A 216 -16.48 18.14 -6.14
N SER A 217 -17.41 19.07 -5.96
CA SER A 217 -18.32 19.55 -7.00
C SER A 217 -17.76 20.78 -7.70
N ARG A 218 -18.18 21.02 -8.95
CA ARG A 218 -17.86 22.27 -9.69
C ARG A 218 -18.39 23.46 -8.90
N PHE A 219 -17.48 24.16 -8.22
CA PHE A 219 -17.82 25.36 -7.46
C PHE A 219 -17.86 26.56 -8.41
N PRO A 220 -19.03 27.16 -8.69
CA PRO A 220 -19.06 28.42 -9.40
C PRO A 220 -18.33 29.47 -8.54
N ASN A 221 -17.51 30.28 -9.21
CA ASN A 221 -16.63 31.32 -8.65
C ASN A 221 -17.12 31.91 -7.30
N LEU A 222 -16.26 31.84 -6.29
CA LEU A 222 -16.51 32.39 -4.94
C LEU A 222 -16.83 33.88 -5.02
N GLU A 223 -18.02 34.29 -4.57
CA GLU A 223 -18.43 35.69 -4.58
C GLU A 223 -17.71 36.48 -3.49
N GLN A 224 -17.58 37.81 -3.65
CA GLN A 224 -16.97 38.66 -2.62
C GLN A 224 -17.75 38.62 -1.30
N GLU A 225 -19.07 38.42 -1.37
CA GLU A 225 -19.94 38.28 -0.20
C GLU A 225 -19.69 36.97 0.54
N ASP A 226 -19.40 35.87 -0.18
CA ASP A 226 -19.00 34.59 0.42
C ASP A 226 -17.69 34.76 1.21
N ARG A 227 -16.69 35.46 0.64
CA ARG A 227 -15.40 35.76 1.30
C ARG A 227 -15.59 36.52 2.60
N ARG A 228 -16.35 37.62 2.56
CA ARG A 228 -16.66 38.43 3.74
C ARG A 228 -17.35 37.63 4.83
N THR A 229 -18.32 36.77 4.45
CA THR A 229 -19.06 35.96 5.41
C THR A 229 -18.14 34.95 6.12
N VAL A 230 -17.24 34.31 5.38
CA VAL A 230 -16.24 33.38 5.95
C VAL A 230 -15.30 34.12 6.91
N GLU A 231 -14.76 35.27 6.51
CA GLU A 231 -13.87 36.08 7.37
C GLU A 231 -14.55 36.57 8.65
N GLN A 232 -15.82 36.97 8.56
CA GLN A 232 -16.62 37.37 9.73
C GLN A 232 -16.83 36.19 10.69
N LEU A 233 -17.11 34.99 10.17
CA LEU A 233 -17.28 33.79 10.99
C LEU A 233 -15.97 33.35 11.64
N ARG A 234 -14.83 33.45 10.94
CA ARG A 234 -13.50 33.19 11.51
C ARG A 234 -13.19 34.12 12.69
N SER A 235 -13.41 35.42 12.48
CA SER A 235 -13.16 36.45 13.51
C SER A 235 -14.04 36.24 14.73
N TRP A 236 -15.32 35.94 14.51
CA TRP A 236 -16.28 35.67 15.58
C TRP A 236 -15.96 34.37 16.34
N ALA A 237 -15.64 33.29 15.64
CA ALA A 237 -15.30 32.02 16.28
C ALA A 237 -14.05 32.15 17.18
N ALA A 238 -13.07 32.94 16.73
CA ALA A 238 -11.87 33.25 17.51
C ALA A 238 -12.18 34.10 18.76
N SER A 239 -13.11 35.06 18.69
CA SER A 239 -13.46 35.90 19.84
C SER A 239 -14.28 35.17 20.91
N GLU A 240 -15.11 34.21 20.51
CA GLU A 240 -15.99 33.46 21.43
C GLU A 240 -15.32 32.24 22.09
N GLY A 241 -14.10 31.87 21.67
CA GLY A 241 -13.39 30.72 22.24
C GLY A 241 -14.15 29.39 22.09
N LEU A 242 -14.96 29.22 21.03
CA LEU A 242 -15.93 28.13 20.84
C LEU A 242 -15.34 26.72 20.73
N LEU A 243 -14.01 26.59 20.74
CA LEU A 243 -13.32 25.34 20.44
C LEU A 243 -12.78 24.72 21.75
N PRO A 244 -13.42 23.67 22.28
CA PRO A 244 -12.71 22.77 23.18
C PRO A 244 -11.61 22.08 22.36
N ALA A 245 -10.35 22.38 22.68
CA ALA A 245 -9.21 21.71 22.08
C ALA A 245 -9.25 20.23 22.51
N VAL A 246 -9.75 19.33 21.67
CA VAL A 246 -9.09 18.02 21.60
C VAL A 246 -7.79 18.33 20.87
N PRO A 247 -6.68 18.44 21.61
CA PRO A 247 -5.49 19.01 21.02
C PRO A 247 -5.01 18.01 19.96
N SER A 248 -4.80 18.50 18.75
CA SER A 248 -3.94 17.81 17.80
C SER A 248 -2.55 17.94 18.39
N ILE A 249 -2.09 16.90 19.09
CA ILE A 249 -0.77 16.91 19.73
C ILE A 249 0.15 15.97 18.97
N PRO A 250 1.45 16.29 18.94
CA PRO A 250 2.44 15.36 18.44
C PRO A 250 2.57 14.13 19.37
N LEU A 251 3.17 13.07 18.85
CA LEU A 251 3.55 11.86 19.57
C LEU A 251 4.49 12.18 20.74
N SER A 252 5.30 13.23 20.62
CA SER A 252 6.16 13.71 21.72
C SER A 252 5.40 14.15 22.97
N ASP A 253 4.16 14.61 22.80
CA ASP A 253 3.32 15.09 23.90
C ASP A 253 2.26 14.07 24.30
N ALA A 254 2.26 12.88 23.68
CA ALA A 254 1.29 11.84 23.97
C ALA A 254 1.38 11.38 25.44
N GLN A 255 0.24 11.40 26.13
CA GLN A 255 0.13 10.99 27.53
C GLN A 255 -0.60 9.65 27.66
N PRO A 256 -0.17 8.76 28.58
CA PRO A 256 -0.90 7.53 28.86
C PRO A 256 -2.34 7.82 29.29
N LYS A 257 -3.29 6.98 28.84
CA LYS A 257 -4.73 7.10 29.13
C LYS A 257 -5.40 8.32 28.50
N ALA A 258 -4.69 9.13 27.70
CA ALA A 258 -5.26 10.26 27.01
C ALA A 258 -5.97 9.87 25.71
N TYR A 259 -6.88 10.76 25.28
CA TYR A 259 -7.47 10.77 23.95
C TYR A 259 -7.03 12.04 23.23
N PHE A 260 -6.56 11.92 22.01
CA PHE A 260 -6.05 13.05 21.24
C PHE A 260 -6.24 12.85 19.74
N ASN A 261 -6.01 13.90 18.97
CA ASN A 261 -5.95 13.81 17.51
C ASN A 261 -4.49 13.76 17.08
N LEU A 262 -4.16 12.93 16.09
CA LEU A 262 -2.81 12.77 15.57
C LEU A 262 -2.80 13.08 14.07
N THR A 263 -1.90 13.97 13.65
CA THR A 263 -1.55 14.16 12.24
C THR A 263 -0.24 13.45 11.97
N CYS A 264 -0.19 12.54 11.00
CA CYS A 264 0.97 11.70 10.77
C CYS A 264 1.04 11.26 9.30
N GLN A 265 2.19 10.75 8.89
CA GLN A 265 2.37 10.03 7.65
C GLN A 265 2.21 8.53 7.91
N LEU A 266 1.45 7.85 7.03
CA LEU A 266 1.38 6.39 7.01
C LEU A 266 2.66 5.84 6.38
N LEU A 267 3.39 5.01 7.11
CA LEU A 267 4.63 4.41 6.62
C LEU A 267 4.39 2.98 6.13
N ALA A 268 3.64 2.19 6.89
CA ALA A 268 3.25 0.84 6.52
C ALA A 268 1.92 0.47 7.15
N LYS A 269 1.25 -0.55 6.63
CA LYS A 269 0.03 -1.11 7.23
C LYS A 269 0.00 -2.63 7.04
N ALA A 270 -0.69 -3.33 7.92
CA ALA A 270 -0.94 -4.76 7.76
C ALA A 270 -2.29 -5.15 8.36
N PRO A 271 -3.12 -5.97 7.69
CA PRO A 271 -4.27 -6.58 8.33
C PRO A 271 -3.80 -7.58 9.38
N VAL A 272 -4.23 -7.40 10.63
CA VAL A 272 -3.94 -8.33 11.74
C VAL A 272 -4.97 -9.45 11.76
N ASP A 273 -6.24 -9.09 11.60
CA ASP A 273 -7.36 -10.01 11.44
C ASP A 273 -8.49 -9.36 10.60
N SER A 274 -9.67 -9.98 10.53
CA SER A 274 -10.80 -9.45 9.74
C SER A 274 -11.39 -8.14 10.28
N THR A 275 -11.11 -7.81 11.54
CA THR A 275 -11.63 -6.66 12.29
C THR A 275 -10.57 -5.64 12.69
N CYS A 276 -9.28 -5.97 12.54
CA CYS A 276 -8.17 -5.15 13.00
C CYS A 276 -7.12 -4.96 11.91
N THR A 277 -6.70 -3.71 11.70
CA THR A 277 -5.59 -3.33 10.81
C THR A 277 -4.56 -2.56 11.62
N LEU A 278 -3.30 -2.98 11.54
CA LEU A 278 -2.15 -2.27 12.07
C LEU A 278 -1.77 -1.15 11.10
N LEU A 279 -1.59 0.07 11.61
CA LEU A 279 -0.97 1.18 10.90
C LEU A 279 0.34 1.53 11.61
N ARG A 280 1.43 1.61 10.86
CA ARG A 280 2.72 2.13 11.30
C ARG A 280 2.82 3.56 10.81
N VAL A 281 2.87 4.51 11.74
CA VAL A 281 2.79 5.94 11.42
C VAL A 281 3.89 6.74 12.12
N TRP A 282 4.21 7.91 11.57
CA TRP A 282 5.11 8.86 12.20
C TRP A 282 4.66 10.31 11.95
N ASP A 283 4.83 11.19 12.92
CA ASP A 283 4.40 12.59 12.87
C ASP A 283 5.57 13.59 12.87
N GLY A 284 6.79 13.12 12.63
CA GLY A 284 7.99 13.95 12.69
C GLY A 284 8.57 14.11 14.10
N THR A 285 7.93 13.59 15.15
CA THR A 285 8.39 13.72 16.54
C THR A 285 8.73 12.38 17.18
N ARG A 286 9.46 12.42 18.30
CA ARG A 286 9.80 11.23 19.10
C ARG A 286 8.85 11.11 20.28
N CYS A 287 8.14 9.99 20.41
CA CYS A 287 7.34 9.72 21.61
C CYS A 287 8.26 9.49 22.83
N PRO A 288 7.98 10.09 23.99
CA PRO A 288 8.80 9.91 25.20
C PRO A 288 8.61 8.52 25.84
N TRP A 289 7.56 7.79 25.45
CA TRP A 289 7.25 6.46 25.98
C TRP A 289 7.74 5.37 25.04
N SER A 290 8.15 4.22 25.59
CA SER A 290 8.47 3.05 24.77
C SER A 290 7.22 2.55 24.07
N LEU A 291 7.26 2.43 22.74
CA LEU A 291 6.08 2.07 21.96
C LEU A 291 5.90 0.56 21.88
N LEU A 292 4.65 0.08 21.92
CA LEU A 292 4.36 -1.34 21.77
C LEU A 292 4.74 -1.80 20.36
N ASN A 293 5.64 -2.79 20.28
CA ASN A 293 5.93 -3.44 19.01
C ASN A 293 4.89 -4.54 18.72
N VAL A 294 4.29 -4.50 17.53
CA VAL A 294 3.31 -5.49 17.07
C VAL A 294 3.96 -6.31 15.97
N ILE A 295 4.25 -7.57 16.26
CA ILE A 295 4.85 -8.48 15.28
C ILE A 295 3.76 -8.94 14.32
N VAL A 296 3.90 -8.59 13.05
CA VAL A 296 3.04 -9.06 11.96
C VAL A 296 3.92 -9.75 10.92
N GLU A 297 3.38 -10.77 10.25
CA GLU A 297 4.10 -11.49 9.19
C GLU A 297 4.50 -10.53 8.07
N PRO A 298 5.77 -10.51 7.62
CA PRO A 298 6.25 -9.58 6.61
C PRO A 298 5.48 -9.65 5.29
N ASP A 299 4.99 -10.84 4.93
CA ASP A 299 4.30 -11.11 3.67
C ASP A 299 2.92 -10.42 3.57
N VAL A 300 2.38 -9.94 4.70
CA VAL A 300 1.07 -9.26 4.77
C VAL A 300 1.22 -7.76 5.03
N MET A 301 2.46 -7.26 5.19
CA MET A 301 2.75 -5.85 5.38
C MET A 301 2.76 -5.13 4.02
N GLU A 302 1.91 -4.12 3.87
CA GLU A 302 1.95 -3.16 2.77
C GLU A 302 2.79 -1.95 3.21
N GLY A 303 4.00 -1.83 2.67
CA GLY A 303 5.02 -0.85 3.05
C GLY A 303 6.24 -1.51 3.70
N PRO A 304 7.20 -0.72 4.19
CA PRO A 304 8.44 -1.24 4.76
C PRO A 304 8.17 -2.09 6.00
N SER A 305 8.68 -3.33 6.00
CA SER A 305 8.49 -4.26 7.14
C SER A 305 9.36 -3.90 8.34
N MET A 306 10.51 -3.26 8.10
CA MET A 306 11.46 -2.80 9.12
C MET A 306 12.06 -1.46 8.68
N PHE A 307 12.28 -0.56 9.63
CA PHE A 307 12.99 0.71 9.42
C PHE A 307 14.34 0.68 10.16
N SER A 308 15.21 1.68 9.96
CA SER A 308 16.45 1.80 10.75
C SER A 308 16.16 1.76 12.26
N LYS A 309 17.13 1.33 13.08
CA LYS A 309 16.94 1.26 14.55
C LYS A 309 16.54 2.61 15.15
N GLU A 310 16.91 3.70 14.51
CA GLU A 310 16.62 5.06 14.98
C GLU A 310 15.22 5.50 14.57
N ARG A 311 14.86 5.24 13.32
CA ARG A 311 13.52 5.49 12.79
C ARG A 311 12.46 4.60 13.42
N GLU A 312 12.77 3.34 13.69
CA GLU A 312 11.90 2.40 14.39
C GLU A 312 11.48 2.90 15.78
N LYS A 313 12.36 3.67 16.47
CA LYS A 313 12.04 4.30 17.78
C LYS A 313 11.09 5.50 17.65
N LEU A 314 10.89 6.03 16.44
CA LEU A 314 9.99 7.15 16.16
C LEU A 314 8.61 6.69 15.71
N ILE A 315 8.50 5.44 15.23
CA ILE A 315 7.30 4.91 14.62
C ILE A 315 6.30 4.45 15.67
N ALA A 316 5.08 4.99 15.58
CA ALA A 316 3.96 4.54 16.37
C ALA A 316 3.14 3.46 15.65
N ASN A 317 2.93 2.36 16.35
CA ASN A 317 2.01 1.31 15.94
C ASN A 317 0.60 1.64 16.45
N ILE A 318 -0.34 1.77 15.52
CA ILE A 318 -1.75 2.06 15.79
C ILE A 318 -2.59 0.86 15.38
N LEU A 319 -3.33 0.28 16.33
CA LEU A 319 -4.30 -0.78 16.08
C LEU A 319 -5.67 -0.17 15.78
N VAL A 320 -6.18 -0.41 14.57
CA VAL A 320 -7.41 0.16 14.04
C VAL A 320 -8.49 -0.92 13.96
N TYR A 321 -9.59 -0.71 14.68
CA TYR A 321 -10.63 -1.74 14.85
C TYR A 321 -11.93 -1.44 14.09
N ASP A 322 -12.67 -2.51 13.82
CA ASP A 322 -14.07 -2.57 13.35
C ASP A 322 -14.32 -1.78 12.06
N ASN A 323 -15.26 -0.84 12.09
CA ASN A 323 -15.70 -0.05 10.95
C ASN A 323 -14.59 0.84 10.35
N HIS A 324 -13.48 1.04 11.06
CA HIS A 324 -12.34 1.82 10.57
C HIS A 324 -11.34 0.95 9.80
N ALA A 325 -11.35 -0.38 10.00
CA ALA A 325 -10.42 -1.31 9.35
C ALA A 325 -10.65 -1.40 7.82
N GLU A 326 -11.89 -1.26 7.34
CA GLU A 326 -12.18 -1.18 5.89
C GLU A 326 -11.53 0.03 5.23
N PHE A 327 -11.59 1.19 5.90
CA PHE A 327 -10.96 2.41 5.40
C PHE A 327 -9.44 2.32 5.50
N ALA A 328 -8.91 1.80 6.62
CA ALA A 328 -7.48 1.58 6.82
C ALA A 328 -6.86 0.67 5.73
N ARG A 329 -7.59 -0.36 5.28
CA ARG A 329 -7.17 -1.23 4.17
C ARG A 329 -7.07 -0.51 2.82
N GLN A 330 -7.80 0.58 2.61
CA GLN A 330 -7.77 1.35 1.35
C GLN A 330 -6.66 2.40 1.31
N LEU A 331 -6.05 2.72 2.46
CA LEU A 331 -4.96 3.69 2.56
C LEU A 331 -3.69 3.17 1.87
N LYS A 332 -2.84 4.08 1.40
CA LYS A 332 -1.55 3.74 0.78
C LYS A 332 -0.40 4.25 1.66
N PRO A 333 0.68 3.47 1.84
CA PRO A 333 1.93 4.00 2.37
C PRO A 333 2.32 5.32 1.68
N GLY A 334 2.72 6.32 2.47
CA GLY A 334 2.96 7.70 2.04
C GLY A 334 1.79 8.66 2.29
N ASP A 335 0.56 8.16 2.47
CA ASP A 335 -0.61 9.00 2.74
C ASP A 335 -0.44 9.81 4.04
N PHE A 336 -0.81 11.09 4.00
CA PHE A 336 -0.89 11.92 5.19
C PHE A 336 -2.26 11.80 5.83
N LEU A 337 -2.29 11.40 7.09
CA LEU A 337 -3.51 11.07 7.82
C LEU A 337 -3.73 12.03 8.98
N ARG A 338 -4.99 12.33 9.23
CA ARG A 338 -5.46 12.81 10.54
C ARG A 338 -6.34 11.75 11.19
N ILE A 339 -5.92 11.28 12.35
CA ILE A 339 -6.62 10.30 13.17
C ILE A 339 -7.27 11.05 14.35
N TYR A 340 -8.58 10.88 14.51
CA TYR A 340 -9.37 11.60 15.49
C TYR A 340 -9.70 10.71 16.69
N ASN A 341 -9.54 11.27 17.89
CA ASN A 341 -9.87 10.63 19.15
C ASN A 341 -9.16 9.27 19.33
N LEU A 342 -7.87 9.25 19.00
CA LEU A 342 -6.94 8.14 19.18
C LEU A 342 -6.69 7.93 20.68
N ARG A 343 -6.70 6.67 21.13
CA ARG A 343 -6.48 6.33 22.53
C ARG A 343 -5.05 5.87 22.78
N ALA A 344 -4.38 6.47 23.74
CA ALA A 344 -3.13 5.97 24.30
C ALA A 344 -3.41 5.03 25.48
N ILE A 345 -3.04 3.76 25.35
CA ILE A 345 -3.25 2.71 26.35
C ILE A 345 -1.90 2.29 26.91
N PRO A 346 -1.64 2.44 28.23
CA PRO A 346 -0.48 1.82 28.85
C PRO A 346 -0.65 0.30 28.83
N GLY A 347 0.32 -0.42 28.29
CA GLY A 347 0.33 -1.85 28.12
C GLY A 347 1.44 -2.54 28.90
N SER A 348 1.18 -3.79 29.29
CA SER A 348 2.23 -4.77 29.60
C SER A 348 2.44 -5.65 28.36
N LYS A 349 3.56 -6.38 28.24
CA LYS A 349 3.88 -7.33 27.14
C LYS A 349 2.87 -8.47 26.91
N LYS A 350 1.67 -8.42 27.50
CA LYS A 350 0.61 -9.40 27.29
C LYS A 350 -0.18 -9.07 26.03
N VAL A 351 0.08 -9.85 24.98
CA VAL A 351 -0.85 -10.12 23.89
C VAL A 351 -2.23 -10.45 24.49
N PRO A 352 -3.36 -9.89 23.98
CA PRO A 352 -4.69 -10.26 24.45
C PRO A 352 -4.93 -11.75 24.20
N GLY A 353 -4.91 -12.60 25.26
CA GLY A 353 -5.23 -14.02 25.14
C GLY A 353 -4.67 -14.99 26.18
N LEU A 354 -3.66 -14.64 26.99
CA LEU A 354 -3.14 -15.53 28.04
C LEU A 354 -3.14 -14.86 29.43
N ALA A 355 -3.97 -15.41 30.32
CA ALA A 355 -4.03 -15.04 31.72
C ALA A 355 -3.05 -15.90 32.56
N GLY A 356 -2.27 -15.22 33.39
CA GLY A 356 -1.44 -15.75 34.50
C GLY A 356 0.07 -15.68 34.24
N SER A 357 0.95 -15.20 35.11
CA SER A 357 0.87 -14.38 36.34
C SER A 357 2.31 -14.10 36.79
N GLN A 358 2.94 -13.02 36.34
CA GLN A 358 4.17 -12.43 36.91
C GLN A 358 4.15 -10.89 36.69
N SER A 359 4.89 -10.15 37.52
CA SER A 359 4.80 -8.71 37.80
C SER A 359 4.85 -7.81 36.55
N ALA A 360 4.02 -6.77 36.56
CA ALA A 360 3.85 -5.80 35.50
C ALA A 360 5.09 -4.89 35.37
N GLU A 361 5.80 -4.99 34.24
CA GLU A 361 6.57 -3.87 33.71
C GLU A 361 5.59 -2.97 32.95
N GLU A 362 5.41 -1.73 33.44
CA GLU A 362 4.42 -0.73 33.00
C GLU A 362 4.90 0.15 31.83
N ASP A 363 5.95 -0.24 31.11
CA ASP A 363 6.75 0.72 30.33
C ASP A 363 6.34 0.91 28.86
N HIS A 364 5.31 0.22 28.35
CA HIS A 364 4.93 0.31 26.94
C HIS A 364 3.63 1.09 26.71
N LEU A 365 3.61 1.97 25.70
CA LEU A 365 2.44 2.70 25.25
C LEU A 365 1.92 2.14 23.91
N ALA A 366 0.64 1.77 23.87
CA ALA A 366 -0.04 1.28 22.68
C ALA A 366 -1.10 2.28 22.21
N PHE A 367 -1.23 2.48 20.91
CA PHE A 367 -2.23 3.38 20.34
C PHE A 367 -3.37 2.60 19.68
N HIS A 368 -4.60 2.87 20.10
CA HIS A 368 -5.78 2.15 19.64
C HIS A 368 -6.82 3.11 19.08
N LEU A 369 -7.28 2.84 17.86
CA LEU A 369 -8.48 3.43 17.31
C LEU A 369 -9.62 2.41 17.41
N HIS A 370 -10.37 2.49 18.51
CA HIS A 370 -11.52 1.61 18.74
C HIS A 370 -12.61 1.77 17.68
N GLY A 371 -13.48 0.76 17.56
CA GLY A 371 -14.68 0.87 16.74
C GLY A 371 -15.64 1.98 17.16
N GLY A 372 -16.57 2.25 16.25
CA GLY A 372 -17.62 3.24 16.36
C GLY A 372 -17.16 4.67 16.05
N THR A 373 -18.15 5.56 15.93
CA THR A 373 -17.98 6.98 15.57
C THR A 373 -18.30 7.93 16.74
N ALA A 374 -18.30 7.40 17.97
CA ALA A 374 -18.53 8.19 19.17
C ALA A 374 -17.44 9.25 19.35
N TYR A 375 -17.81 10.43 19.84
CA TYR A 375 -16.87 11.55 20.05
C TYR A 375 -16.07 11.96 18.78
N GLY A 376 -16.63 11.75 17.59
CA GLY A 376 -15.96 12.11 16.33
C GLY A 376 -14.83 11.17 15.92
N ARG A 377 -14.69 10.02 16.60
CA ARG A 377 -13.64 9.03 16.33
C ARG A 377 -13.65 8.57 14.87
N GLY A 378 -12.46 8.49 14.27
CA GLY A 378 -12.26 8.05 12.90
C GLY A 378 -10.93 8.53 12.34
N MET A 379 -10.74 8.40 11.03
CA MET A 379 -9.53 8.85 10.35
C MET A 379 -9.86 9.40 8.96
N ARG A 380 -8.98 10.23 8.41
CA ARG A 380 -9.14 10.85 7.09
C ARG A 380 -7.78 11.17 6.48
N VAL A 381 -7.67 11.05 5.15
CA VAL A 381 -6.51 11.52 4.38
C VAL A 381 -6.55 13.04 4.25
N LEU A 382 -5.44 13.69 4.56
CA LEU A 382 -5.25 15.13 4.40
C LEU A 382 -4.64 15.45 3.03
N PRO A 383 -5.04 16.56 2.39
CA PRO A 383 -4.41 17.00 1.15
C PRO A 383 -3.00 17.52 1.41
N GLU A 384 -2.09 17.32 0.45
CA GLU A 384 -0.70 17.79 0.53
C GLU A 384 -0.57 19.32 0.62
N SER A 385 -1.57 20.06 0.14
CA SER A 385 -1.64 21.52 0.26
C SER A 385 -2.01 22.01 1.66
N SER A 386 -2.40 21.12 2.59
CA SER A 386 -2.75 21.54 3.94
C SER A 386 -1.51 22.03 4.71
N PRO A 387 -1.63 23.10 5.53
CA PRO A 387 -0.49 23.67 6.25
C PRO A 387 0.14 22.65 7.22
N ASP A 388 -0.70 21.82 7.86
CA ASP A 388 -0.25 20.76 8.77
C ASP A 388 0.63 19.72 8.04
N VAL A 389 0.26 19.36 6.80
CA VAL A 389 1.04 18.42 5.98
C VAL A 389 2.31 19.06 5.45
N GLN A 390 2.27 20.33 5.03
CA GLN A 390 3.48 21.04 4.62
C GLN A 390 4.49 21.17 5.76
N GLN A 391 4.02 21.43 6.98
CA GLN A 391 4.87 21.43 8.16
C GLN A 391 5.46 20.05 8.42
N LEU A 392 4.64 18.99 8.38
CA LEU A 392 5.09 17.61 8.56
C LEU A 392 6.13 17.19 7.50
N LYS A 393 5.90 17.53 6.23
CA LYS A 393 6.85 17.28 5.13
C LYS A 393 8.22 17.90 5.41
N ARG A 394 8.25 19.18 5.81
CA ARG A 394 9.50 19.87 6.17
C ARG A 394 10.26 19.18 7.31
N VAL A 395 9.53 18.64 8.30
CA VAL A 395 10.15 17.91 9.42
C VAL A 395 10.73 16.56 8.97
N ILE A 396 10.00 15.84 8.11
CA ILE A 396 10.44 14.56 7.56
C ILE A 396 11.66 14.76 6.65
N GLU A 397 11.61 15.73 5.73
CA GLU A 397 12.71 16.06 4.81
C GLU A 397 13.98 16.45 5.59
N GLY A 398 13.85 17.36 6.57
CA GLY A 398 15.00 17.75 7.39
C GLY A 398 15.52 16.67 8.34
N PHE A 399 14.77 15.58 8.56
CA PHE A 399 15.28 14.41 9.29
C PHE A 399 16.10 13.50 8.37
N LEU A 400 15.64 13.28 7.13
CA LEU A 400 16.39 12.52 6.13
C LEU A 400 17.75 13.18 5.82
N GLU A 401 17.78 14.51 5.70
CA GLU A 401 19.02 15.29 5.51
C GLU A 401 20.01 15.15 6.69
N ARG A 402 19.51 14.96 7.93
CA ARG A 402 20.35 14.75 9.12
C ARG A 402 20.82 13.30 9.27
N GLU A 403 20.00 12.32 8.87
CA GLU A 403 20.43 10.93 8.73
C GLU A 403 21.60 10.87 7.72
N ASP A 404 21.49 11.53 6.57
CA ASP A 404 22.55 11.57 5.55
C ASP A 404 23.88 12.20 6.03
N GLU A 405 23.86 13.10 7.03
CA GLU A 405 25.05 13.71 7.63
C GLU A 405 25.72 12.84 8.73
N GLU A 406 24.97 11.96 9.41
CA GLU A 406 25.50 11.03 10.44
C GLU A 406 25.90 9.65 9.88
N ILE A 407 25.66 9.37 8.59
CA ILE A 407 25.87 8.07 7.90
C ILE A 407 27.31 7.88 7.34
N ASP A 408 28.33 8.60 7.82
CA ASP A 408 29.73 8.29 7.43
C ASP A 408 30.26 6.96 8.04
N GLU A 409 29.48 6.24 8.86
CA GLU A 409 29.77 4.86 9.28
C GLU A 409 28.55 3.92 9.21
N VAL A 410 28.32 3.34 8.01
CA VAL A 410 27.72 2.01 7.73
C VAL A 410 26.24 1.78 8.13
N ASN A 411 25.33 1.78 7.13
CA ASN A 411 24.30 0.74 6.93
C ASN A 411 23.59 0.84 5.55
N ASP A 412 24.02 0.04 4.56
CA ASP A 412 23.53 0.03 3.17
C ASP A 412 22.15 -0.65 2.96
N SER A 413 21.09 -0.29 3.71
CA SER A 413 19.77 -0.93 3.52
C SER A 413 18.57 0.00 3.46
N GLU A 414 18.75 1.32 3.37
CA GLU A 414 17.64 2.28 3.43
C GLU A 414 17.22 2.91 2.08
N LEU A 415 17.73 2.40 0.95
CA LEU A 415 17.60 3.09 -0.35
C LEU A 415 16.81 2.34 -1.44
N LEU A 416 16.11 1.26 -1.13
CA LEU A 416 15.45 0.42 -2.15
C LEU A 416 13.92 0.58 -2.30
N GLU A 417 13.23 1.41 -1.52
CA GLU A 417 11.76 1.38 -1.49
C GLU A 417 11.02 2.50 -2.25
N ILE A 418 11.73 3.37 -2.99
CA ILE A 418 11.09 4.41 -3.82
C ILE A 418 10.68 3.89 -5.22
N ALA A 419 11.15 2.70 -5.66
CA ALA A 419 11.04 2.29 -7.07
C ALA A 419 9.86 1.37 -7.45
N CYS A 420 8.98 0.98 -6.51
CA CYS A 420 8.01 -0.10 -6.75
C CYS A 420 6.53 0.34 -6.68
N THR A 421 6.07 1.14 -7.63
CA THR A 421 4.64 1.16 -8.01
C THR A 421 4.50 1.06 -9.54
N PRO A 422 3.72 0.11 -10.08
CA PRO A 422 3.49 0.02 -11.52
C PRO A 422 2.40 1.03 -11.94
N PRO A 423 2.59 1.85 -12.98
CA PRO A 423 1.49 2.57 -13.59
C PRO A 423 0.66 1.60 -14.46
N GLU A 424 -0.64 1.53 -14.19
CA GLU A 424 -1.61 0.98 -15.13
C GLU A 424 -1.55 1.81 -16.42
N SER A 425 -1.41 1.11 -17.55
CA SER A 425 -1.30 1.69 -18.90
C SER A 425 -2.65 2.30 -19.35
N PRO A 426 -2.67 3.36 -20.20
CA PRO A 426 -2.18 3.25 -21.58
C PRO A 426 -1.31 4.41 -22.10
N SER A 427 -0.56 4.10 -23.17
CA SER A 427 0.34 4.92 -24.01
C SER A 427 1.70 5.31 -23.40
N VAL A 428 2.74 4.73 -23.99
CA VAL A 428 4.15 4.83 -23.61
C VAL A 428 4.74 6.13 -24.16
N GLU A 429 4.97 7.10 -23.29
CA GLU A 429 6.08 8.04 -23.44
C GLU A 429 7.21 7.54 -22.52
N ALA A 430 8.39 7.33 -23.07
CA ALA A 430 9.53 6.74 -22.38
C ALA A 430 9.96 7.61 -21.18
N ALA A 431 9.79 7.10 -19.96
CA ALA A 431 10.34 7.72 -18.76
C ALA A 431 11.88 7.76 -18.88
N LYS A 432 12.47 8.95 -18.72
CA LYS A 432 13.91 9.18 -18.90
C LYS A 432 14.64 8.74 -17.63
N CYS A 433 15.51 7.73 -17.73
CA CYS A 433 16.40 7.34 -16.62
C CYS A 433 17.68 8.18 -16.66
N SER A 434 18.14 8.63 -15.49
CA SER A 434 19.43 9.30 -15.28
C SER A 434 20.22 8.54 -14.20
N ALA A 435 21.54 8.75 -14.12
CA ALA A 435 22.33 8.26 -13.00
C ALA A 435 22.82 9.48 -12.21
N GLU A 436 22.66 9.43 -10.89
CA GLU A 436 23.03 10.49 -9.97
C GLU A 436 24.15 10.04 -9.03
N ARG A 437 25.01 11.00 -8.68
CA ARG A 437 26.20 10.83 -7.84
C ARG A 437 25.83 10.90 -6.36
N ARG A 438 26.53 10.13 -5.50
CA ARG A 438 26.39 10.22 -4.03
C ARG A 438 27.60 10.74 -3.24
N CYS A 439 28.74 11.00 -3.87
CA CYS A 439 29.91 11.52 -3.17
C CYS A 439 29.92 13.07 -3.12
N SER A 440 30.31 13.63 -1.96
CA SER A 440 30.30 15.07 -1.63
C SER A 440 31.51 15.87 -2.15
N HIS A 441 32.39 15.26 -2.94
CA HIS A 441 33.56 15.94 -3.48
C HIS A 441 33.21 16.75 -4.74
N ASP A 442 33.46 18.06 -4.68
CA ASP A 442 33.22 19.01 -5.79
C ASP A 442 34.31 18.90 -6.88
N VAL A 443 34.30 17.78 -7.61
CA VAL A 443 35.24 17.50 -8.71
C VAL A 443 34.52 17.63 -10.05
N GLN A 444 35.07 18.47 -10.95
CA GLN A 444 34.59 18.63 -12.32
C GLN A 444 34.64 17.30 -13.09
N PRO A 445 33.65 16.99 -13.95
CA PRO A 445 33.65 15.79 -14.77
C PRO A 445 34.87 15.74 -15.70
N GLU A 446 35.62 14.65 -15.63
CA GLU A 446 36.76 14.34 -16.50
C GLU A 446 36.28 13.63 -17.77
N THR A 447 37.01 13.78 -18.87
CA THR A 447 36.74 13.05 -20.11
C THR A 447 37.33 11.65 -20.05
N LEU A 448 36.77 10.70 -20.80
CA LEU A 448 37.25 9.33 -20.86
C LEU A 448 38.69 9.25 -21.42
N ALA A 449 39.05 10.14 -22.35
CA ALA A 449 40.41 10.22 -22.87
C ALA A 449 41.44 10.65 -21.80
N ASP A 450 41.06 11.60 -20.94
CA ASP A 450 41.91 12.05 -19.82
C ASP A 450 42.00 10.97 -18.72
N LEU A 451 40.88 10.28 -18.46
CA LEU A 451 40.81 9.20 -17.47
C LEU A 451 41.79 8.07 -17.79
N LYS A 452 41.92 7.70 -19.07
CA LYS A 452 42.88 6.67 -19.52
C LYS A 452 44.35 7.06 -19.29
N GLN A 453 44.64 8.34 -19.08
CA GLN A 453 46.00 8.88 -18.91
C GLN A 453 46.34 9.21 -17.44
N ARG A 454 45.38 9.11 -16.50
CA ARG A 454 45.52 9.53 -15.10
C ARG A 454 46.08 8.45 -14.16
N ASP A 455 46.52 8.90 -12.99
CA ASP A 455 47.05 8.05 -11.91
C ASP A 455 45.98 7.15 -11.28
N ARG A 456 46.41 5.92 -10.97
CA ARG A 456 45.55 4.78 -10.59
C ARG A 456 45.07 4.89 -9.12
N GLY A 457 43.89 4.35 -8.83
CA GLY A 457 43.37 4.18 -7.46
C GLY A 457 42.59 5.36 -6.87
N ARG A 458 42.37 6.44 -7.64
CA ARG A 458 41.43 7.52 -7.26
C ARG A 458 40.05 7.27 -7.86
N VAL A 459 39.03 7.84 -7.23
CA VAL A 459 37.67 7.88 -7.77
C VAL A 459 37.61 9.03 -8.77
N HIS A 460 37.22 8.74 -10.00
CA HIS A 460 37.08 9.72 -11.08
C HIS A 460 35.61 9.92 -11.43
N HIS A 461 35.23 11.17 -11.64
CA HIS A 461 33.88 11.51 -12.08
C HIS A 461 33.85 11.66 -13.60
N VAL A 462 32.92 10.98 -14.26
CA VAL A 462 32.74 11.04 -15.71
C VAL A 462 31.28 11.23 -16.07
N ARG A 463 31.04 11.96 -17.16
CA ARG A 463 29.72 12.10 -17.76
C ARG A 463 29.68 11.36 -19.09
N VAL A 464 28.93 10.27 -19.14
CA VAL A 464 29.00 9.27 -20.23
C VAL A 464 27.61 8.80 -20.66
N GLN A 465 27.51 8.20 -21.83
CA GLN A 465 26.33 7.46 -22.29
C GLN A 465 26.65 5.96 -22.29
N LEU A 466 25.66 5.14 -21.93
CA LEU A 466 25.79 3.68 -22.03
C LEU A 466 25.62 3.24 -23.49
N SER A 467 26.66 2.65 -24.07
CA SER A 467 26.70 2.17 -25.46
C SER A 467 26.19 0.73 -25.60
N SER A 468 26.62 -0.16 -24.71
CA SER A 468 26.18 -1.54 -24.64
C SER A 468 26.40 -2.09 -23.23
N TYR A 469 25.80 -3.23 -22.92
CA TYR A 469 26.04 -3.93 -21.66
C TYR A 469 26.00 -5.44 -21.87
N GLU A 470 26.77 -6.17 -21.06
CA GLU A 470 26.82 -7.63 -21.05
C GLU A 470 26.78 -8.15 -19.60
N PRO A 471 26.08 -9.27 -19.32
CA PRO A 471 25.29 -10.06 -20.26
C PRO A 471 23.88 -9.49 -20.49
N HIS A 472 23.32 -9.71 -21.68
CA HIS A 472 21.95 -9.28 -22.02
C HIS A 472 20.87 -10.05 -21.25
N ARG A 473 21.20 -11.27 -20.82
CA ARG A 473 20.32 -12.13 -20.02
C ARG A 473 20.69 -11.99 -18.54
N LEU A 474 19.78 -11.41 -17.74
CA LEU A 474 20.05 -11.12 -16.33
C LEU A 474 20.39 -12.34 -15.47
N HIS A 475 19.86 -13.53 -15.79
CA HIS A 475 20.27 -14.75 -15.07
C HIS A 475 21.77 -15.07 -15.24
N GLN A 476 22.39 -14.65 -16.34
CA GLN A 476 23.83 -14.78 -16.55
C GLN A 476 24.62 -13.68 -15.85
N ALA A 477 23.99 -12.59 -15.39
CA ALA A 477 24.65 -11.56 -14.61
C ALA A 477 24.78 -11.99 -13.14
N LEU A 478 23.87 -12.83 -12.65
CA LEU A 478 23.91 -13.33 -11.28
C LEU A 478 25.02 -14.37 -11.11
N LYS A 479 25.93 -14.13 -10.16
CA LYS A 479 27.03 -15.03 -9.79
C LYS A 479 27.01 -15.30 -8.29
N LEU A 480 27.67 -16.38 -7.89
CA LEU A 480 27.96 -16.70 -6.49
C LEU A 480 29.41 -16.35 -6.20
N TYR A 481 29.64 -15.50 -5.20
CA TYR A 481 30.95 -15.06 -4.74
C TYR A 481 31.27 -15.63 -3.36
N CYS A 482 32.46 -16.21 -3.20
CA CYS A 482 32.99 -16.62 -1.89
C CYS A 482 33.95 -15.57 -1.35
N SER A 483 33.62 -14.97 -0.21
CA SER A 483 34.49 -14.00 0.46
C SER A 483 35.82 -14.57 0.97
N LYS A 484 35.89 -15.89 1.20
CA LYS A 484 37.07 -16.55 1.79
C LYS A 484 38.13 -16.95 0.77
N CYS A 485 37.73 -17.48 -0.39
CA CYS A 485 38.64 -17.89 -1.46
C CYS A 485 38.54 -17.04 -2.74
N THR A 486 37.78 -15.95 -2.68
CA THR A 486 37.51 -15.01 -3.77
C THR A 486 36.99 -15.65 -5.06
N LEU A 487 36.51 -16.89 -4.98
CA LEU A 487 36.00 -17.64 -6.12
C LEU A 487 34.63 -17.08 -6.51
N MET A 488 34.48 -16.78 -7.80
CA MET A 488 33.20 -16.44 -8.42
C MET A 488 32.76 -17.59 -9.34
N GLN A 489 31.50 -18.00 -9.26
CA GLN A 489 30.95 -19.10 -10.04
C GLN A 489 29.51 -18.80 -10.49
N GLU A 490 29.04 -19.50 -11.52
CA GLU A 490 27.66 -19.42 -11.98
C GLU A 490 26.66 -19.97 -10.94
N ILE A 491 25.44 -19.47 -10.96
CA ILE A 491 24.32 -20.11 -10.26
C ILE A 491 23.94 -21.38 -11.05
N PRO A 492 23.88 -22.56 -10.40
CA PRO A 492 23.50 -23.80 -11.08
C PRO A 492 22.06 -23.75 -11.62
N ASP A 493 21.86 -24.26 -12.83
CA ASP A 493 20.55 -24.34 -13.46
C ASP A 493 19.61 -25.27 -12.70
N ASP A 494 18.30 -24.97 -12.74
CA ASP A 494 17.26 -25.74 -12.06
C ASP A 494 17.24 -27.21 -12.49
N GLU A 495 17.64 -27.53 -13.74
CA GLU A 495 17.78 -28.91 -14.22
C GLU A 495 18.90 -29.67 -13.49
N VAL A 496 20.05 -29.04 -13.29
CA VAL A 496 21.18 -29.60 -12.56
C VAL A 496 20.80 -29.80 -11.10
N VAL A 497 20.17 -28.79 -10.48
CA VAL A 497 19.71 -28.89 -9.09
C VAL A 497 18.64 -29.99 -8.95
N ALA A 498 17.64 -30.03 -9.83
CA ALA A 498 16.59 -31.06 -9.81
C ALA A 498 17.16 -32.47 -9.98
N SER A 499 18.21 -32.65 -10.80
CA SER A 499 18.88 -33.94 -10.97
C SER A 499 19.52 -34.43 -9.65
N LEU A 500 20.11 -33.54 -8.86
CA LEU A 500 20.70 -33.86 -7.55
C LEU A 500 19.64 -34.28 -6.53
N PHE A 501 18.49 -33.59 -6.50
CA PHE A 501 17.34 -33.98 -5.67
C PHE A 501 16.77 -35.34 -6.10
N SER A 502 16.70 -35.60 -7.41
CA SER A 502 16.24 -36.88 -7.95
C SER A 502 17.22 -38.03 -7.65
N GLU A 503 18.52 -37.78 -7.66
CA GLU A 503 19.51 -38.79 -7.31
C GLU A 503 19.46 -39.12 -5.82
N ALA A 504 19.35 -38.10 -4.96
CA ALA A 504 19.24 -38.29 -3.52
C ALA A 504 17.95 -38.99 -3.07
N SER A 505 16.86 -38.88 -3.84
CA SER A 505 15.60 -39.57 -3.53
C SER A 505 15.59 -41.06 -3.91
N LYS A 506 16.58 -41.53 -4.67
CA LYS A 506 16.71 -42.96 -5.06
C LYS A 506 17.45 -43.81 -4.01
N GLY A 507 18.14 -43.18 -3.07
CA GLY A 507 18.92 -43.90 -2.06
C GLY A 507 18.04 -44.48 -0.96
N SER A 508 17.82 -45.79 -0.96
CA SER A 508 17.12 -46.51 0.13
C SER A 508 18.12 -47.12 1.14
N GLU A 509 19.12 -46.35 1.58
CA GLU A 509 20.03 -46.81 2.62
C GLU A 509 19.38 -46.64 4.00
N SER A 510 19.37 -47.70 4.82
CA SER A 510 18.96 -47.59 6.22
C SER A 510 19.89 -46.63 6.94
N PHE A 511 19.34 -45.57 7.54
CA PHE A 511 20.11 -44.57 8.27
C PHE A 511 19.61 -44.42 9.70
N SER A 512 20.52 -44.09 10.61
CA SER A 512 20.17 -43.71 11.98
C SER A 512 20.12 -42.18 12.07
N PRO A 513 18.94 -41.57 12.30
CA PRO A 513 18.86 -40.12 12.45
C PRO A 513 19.64 -39.66 13.69
N PRO A 514 20.22 -38.44 13.69
CA PRO A 514 20.92 -37.91 14.85
C PRO A 514 20.02 -37.85 16.09
N ALA A 515 20.58 -38.07 17.28
CA ALA A 515 19.83 -38.15 18.54
C ALA A 515 19.05 -36.87 18.90
N TRP A 516 19.45 -35.73 18.35
CA TRP A 516 18.78 -34.43 18.53
C TRP A 516 17.62 -34.20 17.56
N THR A 517 17.29 -35.16 16.68
CA THR A 517 16.21 -35.02 15.69
C THR A 517 14.97 -35.84 16.03
N ALA A 518 13.80 -35.21 15.94
CA ALA A 518 12.52 -35.88 15.80
C ALA A 518 12.25 -36.15 14.31
N SER A 519 12.15 -37.42 13.93
CA SER A 519 12.03 -37.86 12.54
C SER A 519 10.62 -38.38 12.23
N GLY A 520 10.10 -38.04 11.05
CA GLY A 520 8.87 -38.60 10.49
C GLY A 520 9.06 -38.97 9.01
N SER A 521 8.25 -39.88 8.51
CA SER A 521 8.28 -40.31 7.10
C SER A 521 6.88 -40.34 6.51
N VAL A 522 6.76 -39.95 5.24
CA VAL A 522 5.50 -40.00 4.47
C VAL A 522 5.77 -40.67 3.14
N GLU A 523 4.99 -41.69 2.80
CA GLU A 523 5.00 -42.29 1.48
C GLU A 523 4.28 -41.37 0.49
N VAL A 524 4.99 -40.95 -0.55
CA VAL A 524 4.46 -40.14 -1.63
C VAL A 524 4.23 -41.04 -2.84
N PRO A 525 2.97 -41.25 -3.27
CA PRO A 525 2.65 -42.02 -4.47
C PRO A 525 3.31 -41.39 -5.71
N GLY A 526 3.82 -42.21 -6.62
CA GLY A 526 4.32 -41.72 -7.90
C GLY A 526 3.20 -41.22 -8.81
N ASP A 527 3.44 -40.14 -9.55
CA ASP A 527 2.46 -39.54 -10.48
C ASP A 527 2.23 -40.39 -11.77
N SER A 528 3.01 -41.45 -11.98
CA SER A 528 2.92 -42.34 -13.14
C SER A 528 3.43 -43.77 -12.86
N LEU A 529 3.10 -44.73 -13.72
CA LEU A 529 3.64 -46.11 -13.71
C LEU A 529 5.18 -46.19 -13.87
N ALA A 530 5.83 -45.10 -14.29
CA ALA A 530 7.27 -45.00 -14.48
C ALA A 530 8.01 -44.31 -13.32
N SER A 531 7.28 -43.70 -12.39
CA SER A 531 7.84 -43.08 -11.19
C SER A 531 7.55 -43.97 -9.97
N PRO A 532 8.56 -44.60 -9.34
CA PRO A 532 8.34 -45.43 -8.17
C PRO A 532 7.82 -44.58 -7.00
N ASN A 533 7.08 -45.23 -6.07
CA ASN A 533 6.75 -44.62 -4.79
C ASN A 533 8.04 -44.20 -4.08
N ARG A 534 8.02 -43.02 -3.47
CA ARG A 534 9.16 -42.49 -2.74
C ARG A 534 8.77 -42.10 -1.33
N THR A 535 9.68 -42.29 -0.41
CA THR A 535 9.50 -41.90 0.98
C THR A 535 10.12 -40.53 1.22
N LEU A 536 9.31 -39.58 1.66
CA LEU A 536 9.75 -38.28 2.13
C LEU A 536 10.08 -38.39 3.62
N HIS A 537 11.32 -38.11 4.01
CA HIS A 537 11.68 -38.04 5.42
C HIS A 537 11.84 -36.58 5.87
N VAL A 538 11.22 -36.27 7.01
CA VAL A 538 11.24 -34.96 7.63
C VAL A 538 11.93 -35.10 8.99
N HIS A 539 12.99 -34.33 9.20
CA HIS A 539 13.69 -34.28 10.48
C HIS A 539 13.62 -32.87 11.05
N LEU A 540 13.15 -32.77 12.30
CA LEU A 540 13.03 -31.53 13.05
C LEU A 540 13.92 -31.59 14.28
N SER A 541 14.47 -30.46 14.75
CA SER A 541 15.17 -30.42 16.04
C SER A 541 14.21 -30.75 17.18
N SER A 542 14.61 -31.67 18.06
CA SER A 542 13.84 -32.04 19.24
C SER A 542 13.66 -30.86 20.19
N GLN A 543 14.64 -29.97 20.28
CA GLN A 543 14.56 -28.74 21.06
C GLN A 543 13.54 -27.75 20.47
N LEU A 544 13.60 -27.48 19.15
CA LEU A 544 12.64 -26.59 18.50
C LEU A 544 11.20 -27.14 18.56
N VAL A 545 11.04 -28.46 18.53
CA VAL A 545 9.73 -29.10 18.73
C VAL A 545 9.23 -28.89 20.16
N TYR A 546 10.09 -29.05 21.18
CA TYR A 546 9.74 -28.79 22.57
C TYR A 546 9.37 -27.32 22.82
N GLU A 547 10.10 -26.38 22.22
CA GLU A 547 9.88 -24.94 22.30
C GLU A 547 8.71 -24.43 21.42
N ARG A 548 7.99 -25.32 20.73
CA ARG A 548 6.92 -24.99 19.76
C ARG A 548 7.37 -24.08 18.60
N LYS A 549 8.66 -24.10 18.27
CA LYS A 549 9.32 -23.41 17.16
C LYS A 549 9.58 -24.34 15.96
N SER A 550 8.77 -25.38 15.77
CA SER A 550 8.95 -26.41 14.73
C SER A 550 8.89 -25.91 13.29
N ARG A 551 8.44 -24.67 13.06
CA ARG A 551 8.44 -24.02 11.74
C ARG A 551 9.74 -23.26 11.41
N GLU A 552 10.67 -23.17 12.36
CA GLU A 552 11.89 -22.39 12.19
C GLU A 552 12.95 -23.09 11.36
N LEU A 553 13.11 -24.41 11.51
CA LEU A 553 14.10 -25.19 10.78
C LEU A 553 13.61 -26.62 10.52
N MET A 554 13.75 -27.06 9.27
CA MET A 554 13.41 -28.40 8.83
C MET A 554 14.53 -28.98 7.98
N PHE A 555 14.89 -30.24 8.23
CA PHE A 555 15.76 -31.01 7.34
C PHE A 555 14.90 -31.98 6.53
N LEU A 556 15.07 -31.95 5.21
CA LEU A 556 14.20 -32.66 4.28
C LEU A 556 14.99 -33.62 3.40
N MET A 557 14.56 -34.88 3.35
CA MET A 557 15.14 -35.93 2.52
C MET A 557 14.09 -36.54 1.59
N GLY A 558 14.48 -36.93 0.38
CA GLY A 558 13.60 -37.63 -0.55
C GLY A 558 12.59 -36.73 -1.29
N SER A 559 12.66 -35.42 -1.08
CA SER A 559 11.85 -34.42 -1.79
C SER A 559 12.36 -34.16 -3.20
N THR A 560 11.50 -33.65 -4.08
CA THR A 560 11.94 -33.00 -5.32
C THR A 560 12.31 -31.54 -5.05
N LEU A 561 13.00 -30.90 -5.99
CA LEU A 561 13.28 -29.45 -5.91
C LEU A 561 11.99 -28.63 -5.81
N GLU A 562 10.99 -28.97 -6.62
CA GLU A 562 9.71 -28.25 -6.67
C GLU A 562 8.97 -28.34 -5.33
N GLU A 563 8.96 -29.52 -4.70
CA GLU A 563 8.34 -29.70 -3.40
C GLU A 563 9.07 -28.98 -2.28
N THR A 564 10.40 -29.01 -2.34
CA THR A 564 11.23 -28.25 -1.39
C THR A 564 10.92 -26.76 -1.49
N CYS A 565 10.76 -26.23 -2.71
CA CYS A 565 10.32 -24.85 -2.94
C CYS A 565 8.90 -24.58 -2.44
N ARG A 566 7.96 -25.51 -2.65
CA ARG A 566 6.57 -25.38 -2.14
C ARG A 566 6.53 -25.40 -0.61
N LEU A 567 7.30 -26.26 0.03
CA LEU A 567 7.39 -26.33 1.49
C LEU A 567 8.07 -25.09 2.08
N ALA A 568 9.03 -24.50 1.36
CA ALA A 568 9.72 -23.29 1.80
C ALA A 568 8.79 -22.07 1.92
N ALA A 569 7.57 -22.12 1.38
CA ALA A 569 6.54 -21.11 1.61
C ALA A 569 5.88 -21.20 3.00
N GLY A 570 5.91 -22.37 3.65
CA GLY A 570 5.28 -22.61 4.96
C GLY A 570 6.27 -22.75 6.13
N TYR A 571 7.57 -22.85 5.84
CA TYR A 571 8.65 -23.04 6.82
C TYR A 571 9.75 -22.00 6.60
N ARG A 572 10.35 -21.48 7.69
CA ARG A 572 11.35 -20.41 7.60
C ARG A 572 12.68 -20.88 6.98
N HIS A 573 13.17 -22.05 7.36
CA HIS A 573 14.43 -22.61 6.87
C HIS A 573 14.25 -24.08 6.53
N ILE A 574 14.53 -24.45 5.28
CA ILE A 574 14.57 -25.85 4.84
C ILE A 574 15.96 -26.20 4.36
N VAL A 575 16.54 -27.24 4.95
CA VAL A 575 17.87 -27.76 4.64
C VAL A 575 17.73 -29.12 3.95
N PRO A 576 18.06 -29.24 2.66
CA PRO A 576 18.04 -30.52 1.97
C PRO A 576 19.17 -31.43 2.45
N VAL A 577 18.83 -32.66 2.78
CA VAL A 577 19.75 -33.67 3.30
C VAL A 577 19.62 -34.98 2.52
N ARG A 578 20.68 -35.78 2.58
CA ARG A 578 20.70 -37.15 2.03
C ARG A 578 21.32 -38.13 3.01
N SER A 579 21.00 -39.40 2.83
CA SER A 579 21.65 -40.49 3.52
C SER A 579 22.93 -40.88 2.78
N ARG A 580 24.03 -41.12 3.52
CA ARG A 580 25.23 -41.76 3.00
C ARG A 580 25.97 -42.48 4.13
N GLY A 581 26.32 -43.74 3.91
CA GLY A 581 27.16 -44.48 4.86
C GLY A 581 26.50 -44.66 6.24
N GLY A 582 25.17 -44.72 6.27
CA GLY A 582 24.36 -44.90 7.49
C GLY A 582 24.10 -43.62 8.30
N GLY A 583 24.65 -42.47 7.88
CA GLY A 583 24.45 -41.16 8.53
C GLY A 583 23.69 -40.16 7.65
N LEU A 584 23.21 -39.09 8.30
CA LEU A 584 22.55 -37.97 7.64
C LEU A 584 23.56 -36.86 7.32
N GLU A 585 23.63 -36.45 6.06
CA GLU A 585 24.52 -35.36 5.61
C GLU A 585 23.78 -34.37 4.70
N LEU A 586 24.35 -33.17 4.51
CA LEU A 586 23.84 -32.23 3.51
C LEU A 586 23.93 -32.86 2.12
N LEU A 587 23.00 -32.50 1.23
CA LEU A 587 22.89 -33.01 -0.14
C LEU A 587 24.21 -32.93 -0.93
N ASP A 588 24.44 -31.85 -1.66
CA ASP A 588 25.69 -31.52 -2.32
C ASP A 588 25.70 -29.99 -2.40
N LEU A 589 26.83 -29.35 -2.15
CA LEU A 589 26.91 -27.89 -2.13
C LEU A 589 26.79 -27.25 -3.54
N THR A 590 26.64 -28.06 -4.61
CA THR A 590 26.11 -27.60 -5.91
C THR A 590 24.64 -27.24 -5.81
N ALA A 591 23.87 -27.96 -5.01
CA ALA A 591 22.50 -27.57 -4.71
C ALA A 591 22.47 -26.51 -3.60
N PRO A 592 21.40 -25.72 -3.49
CA PRO A 592 21.22 -24.85 -2.34
C PRO A 592 21.21 -25.68 -1.05
N PHE A 593 22.06 -25.32 -0.09
CA PHE A 593 22.07 -25.99 1.22
C PHE A 593 20.93 -25.50 2.12
N LEU A 594 20.34 -24.34 1.79
CA LEU A 594 19.28 -23.71 2.57
C LEU A 594 18.28 -22.99 1.65
N PHE A 595 16.99 -23.22 1.90
CA PHE A 595 15.86 -22.53 1.29
C PHE A 595 15.13 -21.69 2.35
N ARG A 596 14.78 -20.44 2.00
CA ARG A 596 13.97 -19.53 2.83
C ARG A 596 13.00 -18.77 1.95
N GLY A 597 11.71 -19.10 2.03
CA GLY A 597 10.72 -18.57 1.08
C GLY A 597 11.14 -18.90 -0.35
N ARG A 598 11.29 -17.86 -1.19
CA ARG A 598 11.77 -17.98 -2.59
C ARG A 598 13.30 -17.92 -2.72
N LYS A 599 14.03 -17.58 -1.65
CA LYS A 599 15.49 -17.42 -1.67
C LYS A 599 16.20 -18.75 -1.50
N ARG A 600 17.27 -18.94 -2.27
CA ARG A 600 18.12 -20.14 -2.30
C ARG A 600 19.55 -19.76 -1.93
N TYR A 601 20.13 -20.39 -0.93
CA TYR A 601 21.48 -20.08 -0.46
C TYR A 601 22.46 -21.21 -0.75
N TYR A 602 23.65 -20.85 -1.19
CA TYR A 602 24.68 -21.78 -1.65
C TYR A 602 25.94 -21.72 -0.78
N GLY A 603 26.65 -22.84 -0.71
CA GLY A 603 27.88 -23.00 0.06
C GLY A 603 29.10 -23.18 -0.83
N CYS A 604 30.24 -22.61 -0.45
CA CYS A 604 31.48 -22.77 -1.20
C CYS A 604 32.06 -24.18 -0.99
N LYS A 605 32.13 -25.00 -2.04
CA LYS A 605 32.69 -26.36 -1.98
C LYS A 605 34.13 -26.44 -1.45
N ARG A 606 34.97 -25.44 -1.74
CA ARG A 606 36.39 -25.44 -1.34
C ARG A 606 36.60 -25.02 0.11
N CYS A 607 35.70 -24.19 0.64
CA CYS A 607 35.86 -23.54 1.95
C CYS A 607 34.97 -24.14 3.03
N SER A 608 33.95 -24.90 2.65
CA SER A 608 33.00 -25.53 3.56
C SER A 608 33.52 -26.87 4.05
N GLN A 609 33.26 -27.17 5.32
CA GLN A 609 33.44 -28.50 5.91
C GLN A 609 32.09 -28.91 6.51
N PRO A 610 31.15 -29.37 5.67
CA PRO A 610 29.77 -29.55 6.10
C PRO A 610 29.68 -30.62 7.18
N THR A 611 29.11 -30.27 8.33
CA THR A 611 28.81 -31.20 9.42
C THR A 611 27.39 -30.98 9.90
N LEU A 612 26.61 -32.06 9.95
CA LEU A 612 25.23 -31.97 10.41
C LEU A 612 25.20 -31.92 11.95
N LYS A 613 25.19 -30.70 12.50
CA LYS A 613 25.02 -30.43 13.93
C LYS A 613 23.71 -29.70 14.17
N GLU A 614 23.18 -29.81 15.38
CA GLU A 614 22.06 -29.00 15.79
C GLU A 614 22.50 -27.52 15.84
N PRO A 615 21.84 -26.62 15.09
CA PRO A 615 22.10 -25.19 15.24
C PRO A 615 21.53 -24.72 16.58
N ASN A 616 22.42 -24.48 17.54
CA ASN A 616 22.06 -23.92 18.83
C ASN A 616 21.81 -22.41 18.70
N VAL A 617 20.64 -21.96 19.14
CA VAL A 617 20.32 -20.54 19.29
C VAL A 617 20.25 -20.25 20.77
N GLU A 618 21.25 -19.56 21.30
CA GLU A 618 21.17 -19.07 22.67
C GLU A 618 20.21 -17.87 22.72
N GLY A 619 19.09 -18.03 23.44
CA GLY A 619 18.13 -16.95 23.72
C GLY A 619 17.03 -16.73 22.67
N ASP A 620 16.43 -15.53 22.69
CA ASP A 620 15.29 -15.14 21.83
C ASP A 620 15.73 -14.58 20.46
N ALA A 621 16.94 -14.92 20.01
CA ALA A 621 17.51 -14.43 18.75
C ALA A 621 16.85 -15.09 17.53
N VAL A 622 16.60 -14.31 16.48
CA VAL A 622 16.05 -14.81 15.21
C VAL A 622 17.12 -15.64 14.50
N MET A 623 16.78 -16.90 14.16
CA MET A 623 17.62 -17.76 13.31
C MET A 623 17.89 -17.09 11.96
N ASP A 624 19.14 -16.69 11.72
CA ASP A 624 19.58 -16.11 10.45
C ASP A 624 20.36 -17.11 9.58
N LYS A 625 20.41 -16.86 8.26
CA LYS A 625 21.13 -17.66 7.27
C LYS A 625 22.60 -17.87 7.63
N LYS A 626 23.25 -16.87 8.25
CA LYS A 626 24.64 -16.97 8.70
C LYS A 626 24.79 -17.97 9.85
N VAL A 627 23.90 -17.91 10.83
CA VAL A 627 23.89 -18.84 11.98
C VAL A 627 23.70 -20.29 11.50
N VAL A 628 22.76 -20.51 10.58
CA VAL A 628 22.52 -21.84 9.99
C VAL A 628 23.74 -22.31 9.20
N ALA A 629 24.36 -21.44 8.40
CA ALA A 629 25.56 -21.79 7.63
C ALA A 629 26.74 -22.16 8.55
N GLU A 630 26.99 -21.36 9.59
CA GLU A 630 28.06 -21.61 10.58
C GLU A 630 27.85 -22.91 11.35
N ALA A 631 26.63 -23.15 11.85
CA ALA A 631 26.29 -24.38 12.55
C ALA A 631 26.49 -25.63 11.68
N LEU A 632 26.19 -25.52 10.39
CA LEU A 632 26.37 -26.59 9.42
C LEU A 632 27.79 -26.69 8.84
N GLY A 633 28.72 -25.82 9.25
CA GLY A 633 30.10 -25.79 8.71
C GLY A 633 30.18 -25.36 7.25
N VAL A 634 29.20 -24.61 6.76
CA VAL A 634 29.09 -24.15 5.37
C VAL A 634 29.60 -22.71 5.24
N GLN A 635 30.56 -22.51 4.34
CA GLN A 635 30.96 -21.16 3.94
C GLN A 635 29.91 -20.59 2.99
N LEU A 636 29.01 -19.76 3.51
CA LEU A 636 27.96 -19.09 2.73
C LEU A 636 28.58 -18.28 1.58
N MET A 637 28.03 -18.47 0.38
CA MET A 637 28.34 -17.66 -0.80
C MET A 637 27.34 -16.51 -0.93
N GLN A 638 27.83 -15.37 -1.42
CA GLN A 638 27.05 -14.17 -1.66
C GLN A 638 26.59 -14.15 -3.11
N SER A 639 25.30 -13.88 -3.34
CA SER A 639 24.82 -13.55 -4.68
C SER A 639 25.35 -12.17 -5.06
N VAL A 640 25.91 -12.03 -6.26
CA VAL A 640 26.39 -10.75 -6.80
C VAL A 640 25.90 -10.58 -8.23
N LEU A 641 25.70 -9.35 -8.66
CA LEU A 641 25.36 -9.00 -10.04
C LEU A 641 26.62 -8.53 -10.75
N LEU A 642 27.14 -9.31 -11.68
CA LEU A 642 28.29 -8.94 -12.50
C LEU A 642 27.83 -8.49 -13.88
N MET A 643 28.09 -7.23 -14.20
CA MET A 643 27.84 -6.65 -15.51
C MET A 643 29.09 -5.95 -16.05
N LYS A 644 29.23 -5.98 -17.37
CA LYS A 644 30.20 -5.21 -18.14
C LYS A 644 29.43 -4.12 -18.89
N LEU A 645 29.80 -2.88 -18.68
CA LEU A 645 29.19 -1.70 -19.30
C LEU A 645 30.18 -1.08 -20.28
N GLU A 646 29.74 -0.84 -21.51
CA GLU A 646 30.50 -0.05 -22.48
C GLU A 646 30.05 1.41 -22.40
N LEU A 647 30.89 2.27 -21.84
CA LEU A 647 30.64 3.68 -21.63
C LEU A 647 31.24 4.50 -22.77
N ARG A 648 30.62 5.61 -23.14
CA ARG A 648 31.10 6.51 -24.19
C ARG A 648 30.85 7.97 -23.83
N ASP A 649 31.80 8.83 -24.11
CA ASP A 649 31.60 10.27 -24.12
C ASP A 649 31.95 10.86 -25.50
N ALA A 650 32.11 12.18 -25.59
CA ALA A 650 32.50 12.84 -26.83
C ALA A 650 33.96 12.56 -27.24
N THR A 651 34.77 11.99 -26.35
CA THR A 651 36.23 11.82 -26.53
C THR A 651 36.64 10.39 -26.82
N ASP A 652 36.04 9.39 -26.14
CA ASP A 652 36.47 7.99 -26.22
C ASP A 652 35.38 7.00 -25.74
N THR A 653 35.68 5.70 -25.77
CA THR A 653 34.90 4.63 -25.14
C THR A 653 35.69 3.93 -24.04
N LEU A 654 34.99 3.40 -23.04
CA LEU A 654 35.59 2.75 -21.87
C LEU A 654 34.76 1.54 -21.43
N GLU A 655 35.42 0.42 -21.16
CA GLU A 655 34.79 -0.73 -20.53
C GLU A 655 34.88 -0.61 -19.00
N ALA A 656 33.74 -0.67 -18.32
CA ALA A 656 33.66 -0.63 -16.87
C ALA A 656 32.82 -1.81 -16.34
N PHE A 657 33.29 -2.42 -15.26
CA PHE A 657 32.55 -3.46 -14.55
C PHE A 657 31.66 -2.87 -13.47
N LEU A 658 30.49 -3.47 -13.29
CA LEU A 658 29.55 -3.18 -12.22
C LEU A 658 29.29 -4.49 -11.47
N TRP A 659 29.75 -4.56 -10.22
CA TRP A 659 29.47 -5.70 -9.34
C TRP A 659 29.61 -5.40 -7.86
N ARG A 660 30.62 -4.62 -7.45
CA ARG A 660 30.79 -4.21 -6.04
C ARG A 660 29.62 -3.37 -5.55
N ASP A 661 29.26 -2.36 -6.34
CA ASP A 661 28.19 -1.42 -6.02
C ASP A 661 26.94 -1.69 -6.87
N ALA A 662 26.76 -2.92 -7.38
CA ALA A 662 25.61 -3.25 -8.22
C ALA A 662 24.27 -3.10 -7.48
N GLU A 663 24.27 -3.42 -6.18
CA GLU A 663 23.11 -3.22 -5.31
C GLU A 663 22.75 -1.73 -5.18
N LEU A 664 23.74 -0.87 -4.93
CA LEU A 664 23.57 0.59 -4.88
C LEU A 664 23.18 1.19 -6.25
N PHE A 665 23.71 0.64 -7.33
CA PHE A 665 23.49 1.13 -8.69
C PHE A 665 22.06 0.88 -9.17
N PHE A 666 21.54 -0.33 -8.97
CA PHE A 666 20.18 -0.70 -9.36
C PHE A 666 19.14 -0.47 -8.27
N SER A 667 19.59 -0.14 -7.05
CA SER A 667 18.71 -0.08 -5.88
C SER A 667 17.94 -1.40 -5.67
N LEU A 668 18.61 -2.55 -5.89
CA LEU A 668 18.04 -3.89 -5.76
C LEU A 668 19.09 -4.89 -5.26
N SER A 669 18.75 -5.67 -4.23
CA SER A 669 19.68 -6.69 -3.71
C SER A 669 19.84 -7.84 -4.71
N PRO A 670 21.06 -8.37 -4.94
CA PRO A 670 21.27 -9.53 -5.80
C PRO A 670 20.49 -10.77 -5.35
N GLU A 671 20.20 -10.90 -4.05
CA GLU A 671 19.40 -11.99 -3.50
C GLU A 671 17.93 -11.92 -3.94
N ASP A 672 17.36 -10.71 -3.96
CA ASP A 672 15.98 -10.51 -4.44
C ASP A 672 15.89 -10.71 -5.94
N VAL A 673 16.90 -10.26 -6.69
CA VAL A 673 16.99 -10.48 -8.14
C VAL A 673 17.10 -11.97 -8.48
N ALA A 674 17.78 -12.76 -7.64
CA ALA A 674 17.83 -14.21 -7.80
C ALA A 674 16.49 -14.90 -7.50
N ALA A 675 15.62 -14.30 -6.67
CA ALA A 675 14.38 -14.92 -6.18
C ALA A 675 13.08 -14.35 -6.78
N SER A 676 13.11 -13.20 -7.43
CA SER A 676 11.94 -12.47 -7.95
C SER A 676 12.09 -12.11 -9.42
N GLN A 677 11.09 -12.48 -10.22
CA GLN A 677 11.01 -12.09 -11.62
C GLN A 677 10.73 -10.59 -11.78
N GLU A 678 10.02 -9.99 -10.83
CA GLU A 678 9.72 -8.56 -10.78
C GLU A 678 11.00 -7.73 -10.60
N ALA A 679 11.88 -8.13 -9.67
CA ALA A 679 13.18 -7.51 -9.48
C ALA A 679 14.06 -7.60 -10.75
N GLN A 680 14.08 -8.76 -11.41
CA GLN A 680 14.74 -8.91 -12.71
C GLN A 680 14.15 -7.99 -13.79
N ASN A 681 12.82 -7.89 -13.87
CA ASN A 681 12.17 -7.02 -14.85
C ASN A 681 12.47 -5.54 -14.60
N SER A 682 12.63 -5.12 -13.33
CA SER A 682 13.02 -3.76 -12.98
C SER A 682 14.42 -3.41 -13.49
N ILE A 683 15.41 -4.29 -13.29
CA ILE A 683 16.77 -4.10 -13.83
C ILE A 683 16.74 -4.06 -15.36
N ARG A 684 15.98 -4.98 -16.00
CA ARG A 684 15.83 -4.99 -17.46
C ARG A 684 15.28 -3.66 -17.96
N PHE A 685 14.20 -3.17 -17.36
CA PHE A 685 13.59 -1.90 -17.72
C PHE A 685 14.54 -0.72 -17.54
N ALA A 686 15.31 -0.70 -16.45
CA ALA A 686 16.31 0.34 -16.21
C ALA A 686 17.40 0.33 -17.31
N LEU A 687 17.96 -0.83 -17.63
CA LEU A 687 18.97 -0.98 -18.67
C LEU A 687 18.43 -0.67 -20.08
N GLU A 688 17.19 -1.08 -20.40
CA GLU A 688 16.54 -0.73 -21.67
C GLU A 688 16.26 0.77 -21.79
N SER A 689 15.98 1.44 -20.67
CA SER A 689 15.80 2.90 -20.65
C SER A 689 17.12 3.66 -20.84
N LEU A 690 18.23 3.09 -20.35
CA LEU A 690 19.58 3.66 -20.52
C LEU A 690 20.19 3.35 -21.89
N CYS A 691 19.89 2.17 -22.44
CA CYS A 691 20.43 1.63 -23.68
C CYS A 691 19.32 0.94 -24.50
N PRO A 692 18.42 1.72 -25.15
CA PRO A 692 17.32 1.15 -25.91
C PRO A 692 17.81 0.35 -27.12
N PRO A 693 17.28 -0.86 -27.37
CA PRO A 693 17.70 -1.69 -28.49
C PRO A 693 17.35 -1.01 -29.82
N GLY A 694 18.37 -0.72 -30.64
CA GLY A 694 18.21 -0.09 -31.96
C GLY A 694 18.11 1.45 -31.96
N GLY A 695 18.26 2.12 -30.81
CA GLY A 695 18.24 3.58 -30.72
C GLY A 695 19.55 4.24 -31.19
N SER A 696 19.44 5.34 -31.95
CA SER A 696 20.60 6.19 -32.31
C SER A 696 21.26 6.80 -31.07
N VAL A 697 22.58 7.00 -31.09
CA VAL A 697 23.37 7.51 -29.95
C VAL A 697 22.82 8.82 -29.38
N GLY A 698 22.22 9.67 -30.23
CA GLY A 698 21.63 10.96 -29.82
C GLY A 698 20.36 10.88 -28.96
N GLN A 699 19.73 9.70 -28.84
CA GLN A 699 18.53 9.52 -28.00
C GLN A 699 18.83 8.92 -26.62
N ARG A 700 20.11 8.60 -26.32
CA ARG A 700 20.49 7.95 -25.05
C ARG A 700 20.69 8.99 -23.94
N PRO A 701 20.24 8.70 -22.71
CA PRO A 701 20.48 9.59 -21.59
C PRO A 701 21.97 9.67 -21.26
N TRP A 702 22.40 10.85 -20.78
CA TRP A 702 23.71 11.02 -20.17
C TRP A 702 23.66 10.56 -18.71
N LEU A 703 24.72 9.91 -18.27
CA LEU A 703 24.92 9.33 -16.95
C LEU A 703 26.12 9.99 -16.30
N ASP A 704 25.94 10.47 -15.08
CA ASP A 704 27.02 10.94 -14.23
C ASP A 704 27.45 9.78 -13.33
N LEU A 705 28.64 9.23 -13.58
CA LEU A 705 29.17 8.02 -12.93
C LEU A 705 30.50 8.30 -12.23
N CYS A 706 30.74 7.58 -11.14
CA CYS A 706 32.05 7.50 -10.51
C CYS A 706 32.74 6.17 -10.87
N LEU A 707 33.98 6.26 -11.33
CA LEU A 707 34.79 5.12 -11.76
C LEU A 707 36.08 5.03 -10.93
N VAL A 708 36.47 3.82 -10.57
CA VAL A 708 37.77 3.52 -9.97
C VAL A 708 38.56 2.61 -10.89
N ALA A 709 39.79 3.01 -11.20
CA ALA A 709 40.73 2.20 -11.97
C ALA A 709 41.49 1.24 -11.04
N TYR A 710 41.54 -0.04 -11.41
CA TYR A 710 42.29 -1.09 -10.71
C TYR A 710 43.07 -1.97 -11.70
N GLU A 711 44.13 -2.63 -11.23
CA GLU A 711 44.86 -3.61 -12.04
C GLU A 711 44.27 -5.00 -11.86
N ALA A 712 44.02 -5.69 -12.97
CA ALA A 712 43.71 -7.10 -13.02
C ALA A 712 44.73 -7.79 -13.92
N GLU A 713 45.18 -8.97 -13.51
CA GLU A 713 45.97 -9.86 -14.36
C GLU A 713 44.99 -10.69 -15.20
N ASP A 714 45.18 -10.69 -16.52
CA ASP A 714 44.41 -11.58 -17.40
C ASP A 714 44.87 -13.04 -17.27
N ASP A 715 44.11 -13.97 -17.84
CA ASP A 715 44.42 -15.41 -17.81
C ASP A 715 45.79 -15.75 -18.48
N GLY A 716 46.37 -14.79 -19.22
CA GLY A 716 47.70 -14.86 -19.82
C GLY A 716 48.81 -14.18 -19.01
N GLY A 717 48.51 -13.66 -17.80
CA GLY A 717 49.45 -12.99 -16.90
C GLY A 717 49.81 -11.55 -17.30
N GLN A 718 49.10 -10.94 -18.26
CA GLN A 718 49.28 -9.52 -18.58
C GLN A 718 48.43 -8.65 -17.65
N ARG A 719 49.06 -7.63 -17.07
CA ARG A 719 48.38 -6.62 -16.26
C ARG A 719 47.59 -5.67 -17.15
N ARG A 720 46.28 -5.65 -16.97
CA ARG A 720 45.36 -4.73 -17.64
C ARG A 720 44.73 -3.81 -16.61
N THR A 721 44.57 -2.54 -16.98
CA THR A 721 43.79 -1.59 -16.18
C THR A 721 42.31 -1.79 -16.47
N CYS A 722 41.56 -2.14 -15.44
CA CYS A 722 40.11 -2.30 -15.47
C CYS A 722 39.46 -1.14 -14.70
N TYR A 723 38.21 -0.83 -15.06
CA TYR A 723 37.44 0.22 -14.39
C TYR A 723 36.24 -0.41 -13.70
N GLN A 724 35.92 0.08 -12.50
CA GLN A 724 34.78 -0.36 -11.71
C GLN A 724 33.87 0.84 -11.46
N VAL A 725 32.56 0.68 -11.72
CA VAL A 725 31.55 1.65 -11.29
C VAL A 725 31.40 1.58 -9.77
N CYS A 726 31.42 2.75 -9.13
CA CYS A 726 31.26 2.92 -7.69
C CYS A 726 30.40 4.14 -7.37
N HIS A 727 29.82 4.23 -6.18
CA HIS A 727 29.13 5.41 -5.62
C HIS A 727 28.12 6.09 -6.56
N SER A 728 27.45 5.31 -7.42
CA SER A 728 26.55 5.79 -8.47
C SER A 728 25.22 5.04 -8.39
N THR A 729 24.09 5.73 -8.55
CA THR A 729 22.73 5.14 -8.51
C THR A 729 21.90 5.59 -9.73
N ILE A 730 21.07 4.72 -10.29
CA ILE A 730 20.11 5.09 -11.34
C ILE A 730 18.86 5.71 -10.71
N THR A 731 18.49 6.93 -11.11
CA THR A 731 17.22 7.59 -10.78
C THR A 731 16.26 7.56 -11.97
N ARG A 732 14.98 7.28 -11.70
CA ARG A 732 13.90 7.41 -12.70
C ARG A 732 13.33 8.81 -12.58
N ALA A 733 13.44 9.63 -13.62
CA ALA A 733 12.82 10.95 -13.61
C ALA A 733 11.29 10.81 -13.68
N THR A 734 10.61 11.07 -12.56
CA THR A 734 9.19 11.45 -12.55
C THR A 734 9.12 12.85 -13.16
N LEU A 735 8.30 13.04 -14.20
CA LEU A 735 8.11 14.32 -14.90
C LEU A 735 7.76 15.46 -13.92
N ALA A 736 8.78 16.15 -13.42
CA ALA A 736 8.64 17.51 -12.91
C ALA A 736 8.40 18.41 -14.13
N ARG A 737 7.37 19.25 -14.04
CA ARG A 737 7.10 20.30 -15.02
C ARG A 737 8.39 21.09 -15.27
N SER A 738 8.81 21.11 -16.53
CA SER A 738 9.81 22.01 -17.06
C SER A 738 9.48 23.46 -16.68
N ASP A 739 10.35 24.08 -15.89
CA ASP A 739 10.48 25.54 -15.89
C ASP A 739 10.99 26.00 -17.28
N PRO A 740 10.65 27.22 -17.71
CA PRO A 740 11.04 27.72 -19.03
C PRO A 740 12.54 28.02 -19.07
N ASP A 741 13.19 27.64 -20.18
CA ASP A 741 14.58 27.94 -20.48
C ASP A 741 14.91 29.43 -20.28
N PRO A 742 16.06 29.77 -19.66
CA PRO A 742 16.64 31.10 -19.78
C PRO A 742 17.45 31.19 -21.10
N ALA A 743 16.86 31.90 -22.05
CA ALA A 743 17.44 32.54 -23.26
C ALA A 743 18.11 31.66 -24.34
#